data_AF-A0A5C8P2G2-F1
#
_entry.id   AF-A0A5C8P2G2-F1
#
_cell.length_a   1.000
_cell.length_b   1.000
_cell.length_c   1.000
_cell.angle_alpha   90.00
_cell.angle_beta   90.00
_cell.angle_gamma   90.00
#
_symmetry.space_group_name_H-M   'P 1'
#
loop_
_entity.id
_entity.type
_entity.pdbx_description
1 polymer ?
#
loop_
_entity_poly.entity_id
_entity_poly.type
_entity_poly.pdbx_seq_one_letter_code
_entity_poly.pdbx_strand_id
1 'polypeptide(L)'
;MDIAYWKERIEIVTLAMKDSIKMNKQQLLALFQEMIQEEDMENANKIVDLYKKLEDKEFVISFAGHFSAGKSSMINALLGKQILPNSPIPTSANIVKLTSGKGYARVYFHKDNPIQYKEPYDIEMIKDYCMDKDMIKQIEINTKENLIPENCIIVDTPGIDAADDADRLMTESSLHLVDALFYVMDYNHVQSEVNLQFLQQIQAMKIPYFIIVNQIDKHDEKELSFENFKHNVQETFTHWGLNPEKVYYTSLFDDQLEINEFPQVKEKLRMLLQKNHQDLFRIDEAIEYIIKQHKMYQKNKATEQIAALYTDDTIAEENVPEKIQKMKRKIEAIEERTQALEIQFKSDLNTTLDNAYLMPRELRDKAKMYLEANQSDFKVGFFGAKKKTAHEKKRREEVFLTGLNDSIQSNIQWKIREKFLNLLNDYRITDSQLKNIIQGIAISFTKEDLERKLNPGAKVNGNYVLNYTDELSASIKQKYKQQANTIKEDIICTFEEQTKEERDSLEEQLEKLMKLQKGEEQEEAIQKSLQESFDNLDHHLDDIVITEDTKQLLQRKLKRNQTIKEMSTDEIILNQEKKSTTKKVIEQEQRQTRTTTSHSSKEIIPWIDQAVSVIESLPGFEKIIESIRTKKDRLENRNLTIALFGAFSAGKSSLINALIGKNLMPSSPNPTTAVINRISPVSETKKHGTAKVYLKSEQLLMDDLIEIVKPFNPPKTNHFGELLQWAEEKRIPEKAELNKMYQAYIKALILGYKQLEPYIGKTMMITLEEFASFAVEEQKAAYVEAIDLYYDCSITKQGITLVDTPGADSINARHTNVSFDYIKFADAILYVTYYNHALSRADKDFLMQLGRVKESFELDKMFFIINASDLAKDKKELELVTNYVQEQLLQLGIRFPRIYPVSSKKSLEEIENNQPLNREMDQFEQDFFHFVHEDLVALLIESLIFDVKRAEKTVANYLDVLHLDEKEKENYRLQLQQEQTKMKQIISNLDLSVYITRLQERIQKQIYYLEERFALRFHDMFKDEFNPTTITKSGREGIHQLQTCMRSLLDYSGYELLQEIRAISLRIEKFINDLTAEIYQNIIEQIKKLDTKITLASFENFSLKTPEFKQAFQDISVSMFQKALAKFKGTKAFFVNNEKEKIREDLLTILKPEIKQYLQDSKEMMDSSFYDQWKTYIDILEKKVMEEIDIYVDNQLAFIKDTNDAETYLQTKEMLTEILTTIEK
;
A
#
# COMPACT_ATOMS: atom_id res chain seq x y z
N MET A 1 8.59 37.79 39.75
CA MET A 1 7.30 38.50 39.75
C MET A 1 6.48 37.87 38.63
N ASP A 2 5.39 37.13 38.85
CA ASP A 2 4.59 36.99 40.04
C ASP A 2 3.91 35.60 40.02
N ILE A 3 4.42 34.66 40.84
CA ILE A 3 3.88 33.29 40.95
C ILE A 3 2.50 33.30 41.64
N ALA A 4 2.17 34.39 42.36
CA ALA A 4 0.84 34.61 42.92
C ALA A 4 -0.22 34.94 41.84
N TYR A 5 0.16 35.68 40.80
CA TYR A 5 -0.75 36.07 39.71
C TYR A 5 -1.26 34.88 38.88
N TRP A 6 -0.45 33.83 38.73
CA TRP A 6 -0.86 32.60 38.03
C TRP A 6 -1.58 31.59 38.94
N LYS A 7 -1.30 31.57 40.25
CA LYS A 7 -2.02 30.70 41.19
C LYS A 7 -3.47 31.16 41.40
N GLU A 8 -3.70 32.46 41.50
CA GLU A 8 -5.03 33.03 41.69
C GLU A 8 -5.89 32.93 40.42
N ARG A 9 -5.27 33.00 39.22
CA ARG A 9 -5.97 32.76 37.94
C ARG A 9 -6.27 31.28 37.68
N ILE A 10 -5.42 30.36 38.15
CA ILE A 10 -5.72 28.92 38.08
C ILE A 10 -6.82 28.58 39.08
N GLU A 11 -6.85 29.15 40.29
CA GLU A 11 -7.98 28.94 41.22
C GLU A 11 -9.28 29.59 40.73
N ILE A 12 -9.24 30.77 40.10
CA ILE A 12 -10.44 31.45 39.54
C ILE A 12 -10.96 30.76 38.28
N VAL A 13 -10.11 30.14 37.45
CA VAL A 13 -10.55 29.34 36.29
C VAL A 13 -11.00 27.93 36.72
N THR A 14 -10.50 27.40 37.84
CA THR A 14 -10.92 26.08 38.35
C THR A 14 -12.21 26.15 39.20
N LEU A 15 -12.61 27.33 39.68
CA LEU A 15 -13.84 27.54 40.47
C LEU A 15 -15.06 28.00 39.65
N ALA A 16 -14.93 28.27 38.34
CA ALA A 16 -16.04 28.70 37.48
C ALA A 16 -16.71 27.58 36.66
N MET A 17 -16.21 26.34 36.72
CA MET A 17 -16.80 25.17 36.03
C MET A 17 -17.48 24.19 37.01
N LYS A 18 -18.32 24.72 37.89
CA LYS A 18 -19.16 23.93 38.79
C LYS A 18 -20.56 24.53 38.85
N ASP A 19 -21.25 24.42 37.73
CA ASP A 19 -22.71 24.25 37.66
C ASP A 19 -23.00 23.73 36.25
N SER A 20 -23.17 22.41 36.09
CA SER A 20 -23.60 21.82 34.83
C SER A 20 -25.04 22.29 34.56
N ILE A 21 -25.18 23.31 33.72
CA ILE A 21 -26.47 23.71 33.16
C ILE A 21 -26.97 22.51 32.34
N LYS A 22 -27.96 21.78 32.86
CA LYS A 22 -28.64 20.72 32.10
C LYS A 22 -29.20 21.33 30.82
N MET A 23 -28.69 20.90 29.67
CA MET A 23 -29.11 21.49 28.41
C MET A 23 -30.58 21.15 28.11
N ASN A 24 -31.35 22.15 27.70
CA ASN A 24 -32.78 22.01 27.44
C ASN A 24 -33.07 21.84 25.94
N LYS A 25 -34.32 21.46 25.60
CA LYS A 25 -34.76 21.27 24.21
C LYS A 25 -34.57 22.52 23.33
N GLN A 26 -34.62 23.72 23.91
CA GLN A 26 -34.45 24.98 23.19
C GLN A 26 -32.98 25.19 22.79
N GLN A 27 -32.04 24.87 23.67
CA GLN A 27 -30.61 24.97 23.38
C GLN A 27 -30.15 23.91 22.37
N LEU A 28 -30.71 22.69 22.40
CA LEU A 28 -30.51 21.69 21.34
C LEU A 28 -31.00 22.20 19.97
N LEU A 29 -32.12 22.93 19.96
CA LEU A 29 -32.68 23.50 18.74
C LEU A 29 -31.82 24.66 18.20
N ALA A 30 -31.22 25.45 19.09
CA ALA A 30 -30.24 26.48 18.73
C ALA A 30 -28.97 25.87 18.12
N LEU A 31 -28.41 24.81 18.73
CA LEU A 31 -27.28 24.06 18.18
C LEU A 31 -27.58 23.46 16.80
N PHE A 32 -28.77 22.89 16.62
CA PHE A 32 -29.20 22.36 15.33
C PHE A 32 -29.26 23.46 14.26
N GLN A 33 -29.73 24.66 14.62
CA GLN A 33 -29.76 25.80 13.70
C GLN A 33 -28.37 26.23 13.28
N GLU A 34 -27.46 26.40 14.24
CA GLU A 34 -26.07 26.81 13.99
C GLU A 34 -25.35 25.83 13.06
N MET A 35 -25.46 24.52 13.35
CA MET A 35 -24.83 23.48 12.54
C MET A 35 -25.37 23.42 11.10
N ILE A 36 -26.67 23.71 10.89
CA ILE A 36 -27.24 23.80 9.54
C ILE A 36 -26.71 25.02 8.79
N GLN A 37 -26.61 26.17 9.47
CA GLN A 37 -26.08 27.40 8.86
C GLN A 37 -24.64 27.21 8.39
N GLU A 38 -23.84 26.44 9.13
CA GLU A 38 -22.46 26.09 8.77
C GLU A 38 -22.29 24.86 7.86
N GLU A 39 -23.41 24.25 7.41
CA GLU A 39 -23.46 23.06 6.54
C GLU A 39 -22.90 21.75 7.18
N ASP A 40 -22.85 21.69 8.51
CA ASP A 40 -22.46 20.51 9.29
C ASP A 40 -23.66 19.58 9.52
N MET A 41 -24.09 18.93 8.44
CA MET A 41 -25.27 18.05 8.46
C MET A 41 -25.08 16.79 9.31
N GLU A 42 -23.85 16.35 9.54
CA GLU A 42 -23.56 15.15 10.33
C GLU A 42 -23.83 15.41 11.82
N ASN A 43 -23.21 16.45 12.39
CA ASN A 43 -23.43 16.82 13.78
C ASN A 43 -24.86 17.33 14.00
N ALA A 44 -25.45 18.01 13.00
CA ALA A 44 -26.87 18.38 13.04
C ALA A 44 -27.79 17.15 13.18
N ASN A 45 -27.51 16.03 12.49
CA ASN A 45 -28.28 14.80 12.65
C ASN A 45 -28.12 14.20 14.05
N LYS A 46 -26.91 14.22 14.62
CA LYS A 46 -26.66 13.75 16.00
C LYS A 46 -27.45 14.57 17.03
N ILE A 47 -27.60 15.88 16.80
CA ILE A 47 -28.46 16.74 17.63
C ILE A 47 -29.95 16.36 17.49
N VAL A 48 -30.43 15.98 16.31
CA VAL A 48 -31.80 15.46 16.15
C VAL A 48 -32.01 14.18 16.96
N ASP A 49 -31.05 13.27 16.93
CA ASP A 49 -31.10 12.02 17.70
C ASP A 49 -31.12 12.29 19.21
N LEU A 50 -30.28 13.21 19.70
CA LEU A 50 -30.26 13.63 21.10
C LEU A 50 -31.54 14.35 21.52
N TYR A 51 -32.12 15.17 20.64
CA TYR A 51 -33.41 15.82 20.87
C TYR A 51 -34.52 14.77 21.08
N LYS A 52 -34.55 13.74 20.23
CA LYS A 52 -35.49 12.63 20.35
C LYS A 52 -35.25 11.83 21.64
N LYS A 53 -33.99 11.50 21.95
CA LYS A 53 -33.62 10.82 23.19
C LYS A 53 -34.08 11.59 24.44
N LEU A 54 -33.94 12.92 24.45
CA LEU A 54 -34.42 13.79 25.52
C LEU A 54 -35.96 13.83 25.61
N GLU A 55 -36.64 13.76 24.46
CA GLU A 55 -38.11 13.75 24.38
C GLU A 55 -38.73 12.45 24.87
N ASP A 56 -38.19 11.32 24.41
CA ASP A 56 -38.66 9.97 24.73
C ASP A 56 -38.08 9.44 26.06
N LYS A 57 -37.14 10.19 26.66
CA LYS A 57 -36.40 9.83 27.90
C LYS A 57 -35.71 8.47 27.80
N GLU A 58 -35.17 8.17 26.62
CA GLU A 58 -34.54 6.88 26.30
C GLU A 58 -33.17 6.75 26.98
N PHE A 59 -33.01 5.72 27.82
CA PHE A 59 -31.73 5.32 28.39
C PHE A 59 -31.13 4.17 27.55
N VAL A 60 -29.96 4.38 26.96
CA VAL A 60 -29.39 3.48 25.94
C VAL A 60 -28.14 2.79 26.48
N ILE A 61 -28.20 1.46 26.55
CA ILE A 61 -27.05 0.60 26.88
C ILE A 61 -26.61 -0.08 25.59
N SER A 62 -25.33 0.07 25.24
CA SER A 62 -24.77 -0.55 24.03
C SER A 62 -23.85 -1.71 24.39
N PHE A 63 -23.86 -2.76 23.56
CA PHE A 63 -22.91 -3.86 23.58
C PHE A 63 -22.08 -3.80 22.31
N ALA A 64 -20.77 -3.59 22.46
CA ALA A 64 -19.79 -3.52 21.37
C ALA A 64 -18.61 -4.47 21.65
N GLY A 65 -17.72 -4.67 20.68
CA GLY A 65 -16.64 -5.64 20.78
C GLY A 65 -16.29 -6.29 19.45
N HIS A 66 -15.19 -7.05 19.39
CA HIS A 66 -14.76 -7.72 18.16
C HIS A 66 -15.73 -8.79 17.64
N PHE A 67 -15.51 -9.16 16.39
CA PHE A 67 -16.22 -10.29 15.79
C PHE A 67 -15.98 -11.58 16.61
N SER A 68 -17.00 -12.44 16.75
CA SER A 68 -16.96 -13.66 17.58
C SER A 68 -16.69 -13.52 19.09
N ALA A 69 -16.61 -12.31 19.65
CA ALA A 69 -16.44 -12.12 21.10
C ALA A 69 -17.65 -12.60 21.95
N GLY A 70 -18.76 -12.99 21.29
CA GLY A 70 -19.96 -13.50 21.95
C GLY A 70 -20.96 -12.43 22.41
N LYS A 71 -20.97 -11.24 21.78
CA LYS A 71 -21.87 -10.11 22.11
C LYS A 71 -23.35 -10.47 22.11
N SER A 72 -23.88 -10.96 21.00
CA SER A 72 -25.30 -11.32 20.85
C SER A 72 -25.68 -12.48 21.79
N SER A 73 -24.77 -13.44 21.98
CA SER A 73 -24.91 -14.52 22.98
C SER A 73 -24.97 -13.98 24.41
N MET A 74 -24.11 -13.01 24.76
CA MET A 74 -24.07 -12.35 26.06
C MET A 74 -25.37 -11.58 26.31
N ILE A 75 -25.88 -10.83 25.34
CA ILE A 75 -27.17 -10.14 25.44
C ILE A 75 -28.30 -11.14 25.66
N ASN A 76 -28.36 -12.20 24.86
CA ASN A 76 -29.37 -13.25 24.98
C ASN A 76 -29.33 -13.92 26.38
N ALA A 77 -28.13 -14.19 26.90
CA ALA A 77 -27.94 -14.77 28.23
C ALA A 77 -28.36 -13.81 29.36
N LEU A 78 -28.02 -12.52 29.24
CA LEU A 78 -28.39 -11.48 30.21
C LEU A 78 -29.91 -11.26 30.26
N LEU A 79 -30.57 -11.32 29.10
CA LEU A 79 -32.04 -11.23 28.98
C LEU A 79 -32.78 -12.54 29.29
N GLY A 80 -32.06 -13.67 29.33
CA GLY A 80 -32.65 -14.99 29.56
C GLY A 80 -33.46 -15.55 28.39
N LYS A 81 -33.30 -15.00 27.17
CA LYS A 81 -34.01 -15.41 25.95
C LYS A 81 -33.15 -15.30 24.70
N GLN A 82 -33.35 -16.20 23.74
CA GLN A 82 -32.70 -16.15 22.42
C GLN A 82 -33.50 -15.26 21.45
N ILE A 83 -33.19 -13.97 21.43
CA ILE A 83 -33.82 -12.97 20.57
C ILE A 83 -32.91 -12.63 19.38
N LEU A 84 -31.60 -12.52 19.62
CA LEU A 84 -30.59 -12.22 18.61
C LEU A 84 -30.00 -13.51 18.01
N PRO A 85 -29.51 -13.50 16.75
CA PRO A 85 -28.73 -14.61 16.20
C PRO A 85 -27.44 -14.84 17.00
N ASN A 86 -27.08 -16.11 17.20
CA ASN A 86 -25.75 -16.51 17.65
C ASN A 86 -25.09 -17.22 16.46
N SER A 87 -24.02 -16.66 15.89
CA SER A 87 -23.25 -17.31 14.81
C SER A 87 -21.74 -17.10 15.03
N PRO A 88 -20.91 -18.12 14.81
CA PRO A 88 -19.44 -18.02 14.86
C PRO A 88 -18.82 -17.41 13.59
N ILE A 89 -19.62 -17.20 12.53
CA ILE A 89 -19.24 -16.58 11.24
C ILE A 89 -19.66 -15.11 11.24
N PRO A 90 -18.93 -14.19 10.56
CA PRO A 90 -19.23 -12.75 10.51
C PRO A 90 -20.74 -12.44 10.45
N THR A 91 -21.33 -12.18 11.62
CA THR A 91 -22.74 -11.84 11.75
C THR A 91 -22.88 -10.37 12.07
N SER A 92 -23.68 -9.71 11.23
CA SER A 92 -24.17 -8.33 11.29
C SER A 92 -23.17 -7.19 11.04
N ALA A 93 -23.42 -6.49 9.92
CA ALA A 93 -23.12 -5.07 9.68
C ALA A 93 -24.25 -4.14 10.22
N ASN A 94 -25.28 -4.74 10.83
CA ASN A 94 -26.57 -4.09 11.09
C ASN A 94 -26.71 -3.79 12.58
N ILE A 95 -27.08 -2.56 12.93
CA ILE A 95 -27.37 -2.19 14.33
C ILE A 95 -28.72 -2.78 14.74
N VAL A 96 -28.76 -3.54 15.84
CA VAL A 96 -30.01 -4.11 16.38
C VAL A 96 -30.42 -3.40 17.66
N LYS A 97 -31.61 -2.79 17.67
CA LYS A 97 -32.19 -2.13 18.86
C LYS A 97 -33.25 -3.03 19.50
N LEU A 98 -33.10 -3.33 20.78
CA LEU A 98 -34.02 -4.13 21.58
C LEU A 98 -34.81 -3.25 22.56
N THR A 99 -36.14 -3.36 22.54
CA THR A 99 -37.08 -2.67 23.43
C THR A 99 -38.25 -3.58 23.84
N SER A 100 -39.11 -3.17 24.78
CA SER A 100 -40.29 -3.95 25.21
C SER A 100 -41.60 -3.15 25.08
N GLY A 101 -42.75 -3.83 24.97
CA GLY A 101 -44.10 -3.27 25.16
C GLY A 101 -45.13 -3.59 24.06
N LYS A 102 -44.82 -3.35 22.78
CA LYS A 102 -45.77 -3.36 21.65
C LYS A 102 -45.71 -4.61 20.76
N GLY A 103 -44.60 -5.35 20.72
CA GLY A 103 -44.50 -6.62 19.99
C GLY A 103 -44.39 -6.50 18.47
N TYR A 104 -43.26 -6.03 17.96
CA TYR A 104 -42.97 -5.94 16.53
C TYR A 104 -41.47 -6.08 16.22
N ALA A 105 -41.14 -6.47 15.00
CA ALA A 105 -39.80 -6.35 14.43
C ALA A 105 -39.86 -5.40 13.23
N ARG A 106 -38.98 -4.40 13.17
CA ARG A 106 -38.94 -3.41 12.09
C ARG A 106 -37.55 -3.41 11.45
N VAL A 107 -37.52 -3.56 10.13
CA VAL A 107 -36.29 -3.63 9.32
C VAL A 107 -36.16 -2.36 8.51
N TYR A 108 -35.04 -1.67 8.64
CA TYR A 108 -34.70 -0.45 7.91
C TYR A 108 -33.69 -0.80 6.80
N PHE A 109 -34.01 -0.47 5.55
CA PHE A 109 -33.15 -0.73 4.39
C PHE A 109 -32.32 0.50 4.00
N HIS A 110 -31.23 0.31 3.24
CA HIS A 110 -30.40 1.43 2.76
C HIS A 110 -31.10 2.31 1.72
N LYS A 111 -31.95 1.71 0.86
CA LYS A 111 -32.58 2.39 -0.28
C LYS A 111 -34.11 2.31 -0.31
N ASP A 112 -34.72 1.47 0.55
CA ASP A 112 -36.16 1.20 0.59
C ASP A 112 -36.82 1.68 1.89
N ASN A 113 -38.16 1.77 1.88
CA ASN A 113 -38.93 2.13 3.07
C ASN A 113 -38.87 1.01 4.13
N PRO A 114 -38.90 1.35 5.43
CA PRO A 114 -38.87 0.36 6.49
C PRO A 114 -40.12 -0.54 6.48
N ILE A 115 -39.90 -1.83 6.75
CA ILE A 115 -40.94 -2.86 6.84
C ILE A 115 -41.12 -3.25 8.30
N GLN A 116 -42.37 -3.42 8.74
CA GLN A 116 -42.68 -3.86 10.10
C GLN A 116 -43.50 -5.15 10.12
N TYR A 117 -43.05 -6.09 10.94
CA TYR A 117 -43.67 -7.38 11.24
C TYR A 117 -44.24 -7.36 12.66
N LYS A 118 -45.48 -7.82 12.84
CA LYS A 118 -46.13 -7.91 14.17
C LYS A 118 -45.80 -9.26 14.82
N GLU A 119 -45.60 -9.27 16.14
CA GLU A 119 -45.33 -10.51 16.88
C GLU A 119 -46.61 -11.38 17.01
N PRO A 120 -46.56 -12.70 16.70
CA PRO A 120 -45.35 -13.50 16.43
C PRO A 120 -44.84 -13.37 14.98
N TYR A 121 -43.55 -13.07 14.86
CA TYR A 121 -42.80 -13.07 13.59
C TYR A 121 -41.82 -14.25 13.59
N ASP A 122 -41.44 -14.70 12.40
CA ASP A 122 -40.46 -15.78 12.25
C ASP A 122 -39.07 -15.28 12.69
N ILE A 123 -38.56 -15.87 13.77
CA ILE A 123 -37.24 -15.54 14.32
C ILE A 123 -36.14 -15.96 13.34
N GLU A 124 -36.31 -17.03 12.55
CA GLU A 124 -35.32 -17.45 11.55
C GLU A 124 -35.21 -16.42 10.42
N MET A 125 -36.33 -15.87 9.94
CA MET A 125 -36.34 -14.77 8.97
C MET A 125 -35.65 -13.50 9.50
N ILE A 126 -35.89 -13.13 10.76
CA ILE A 126 -35.21 -11.98 11.37
C ILE A 126 -33.71 -12.25 11.51
N LYS A 127 -33.32 -13.49 11.82
CA LYS A 127 -31.91 -13.90 11.88
C LYS A 127 -31.25 -13.78 10.50
N ASP A 128 -31.90 -14.21 9.42
CA ASP A 128 -31.38 -14.05 8.05
C ASP A 128 -31.14 -12.58 7.70
N TYR A 129 -32.08 -11.70 8.07
CA TYR A 129 -31.94 -10.25 7.89
C TYR A 129 -30.80 -9.64 8.73
N CYS A 130 -30.49 -10.20 9.91
CA CYS A 130 -29.31 -9.80 10.66
C CYS A 130 -27.99 -10.22 9.98
N MET A 131 -28.02 -11.16 9.02
CA MET A 131 -26.82 -11.62 8.29
C MET A 131 -26.63 -10.93 6.92
N ASP A 132 -27.65 -10.26 6.38
CA ASP A 132 -27.60 -9.56 5.08
C ASP A 132 -27.07 -8.11 5.24
N LYS A 133 -25.83 -7.88 4.80
CA LYS A 133 -25.09 -6.61 4.95
C LYS A 133 -25.32 -5.60 3.82
N ASP A 134 -25.75 -6.05 2.64
CA ASP A 134 -25.85 -5.19 1.45
C ASP A 134 -27.17 -4.40 1.42
N MET A 135 -28.21 -4.94 2.04
CA MET A 135 -29.58 -4.44 1.94
C MET A 135 -30.05 -3.68 3.19
N ILE A 136 -29.59 -4.07 4.38
CA ILE A 136 -30.19 -3.68 5.66
C ILE A 136 -29.27 -2.73 6.44
N LYS A 137 -29.86 -1.66 6.99
CA LYS A 137 -29.16 -0.65 7.79
C LYS A 137 -29.33 -0.87 9.30
N GLN A 138 -30.55 -1.17 9.75
CA GLN A 138 -30.90 -1.27 11.18
C GLN A 138 -32.09 -2.20 11.37
N ILE A 139 -32.12 -2.93 12.48
CA ILE A 139 -33.26 -3.74 12.90
C ILE A 139 -33.72 -3.27 14.29
N GLU A 140 -35.02 -3.06 14.47
CA GLU A 140 -35.63 -2.69 15.75
C GLU A 140 -36.56 -3.82 16.18
N ILE A 141 -36.25 -4.48 17.28
CA ILE A 141 -37.04 -5.57 17.86
C ILE A 141 -37.67 -5.04 19.15
N ASN A 142 -39.00 -4.98 19.16
CA ASN A 142 -39.79 -4.65 20.33
C ASN A 142 -40.57 -5.90 20.77
N THR A 143 -40.31 -6.42 21.97
CA THR A 143 -40.94 -7.67 22.45
C THR A 143 -42.19 -7.37 23.29
N LYS A 144 -43.24 -8.23 23.25
CA LYS A 144 -44.42 -8.07 24.14
C LYS A 144 -44.11 -8.32 25.62
N GLU A 145 -43.02 -9.03 25.90
CA GLU A 145 -42.61 -9.36 27.26
C GLU A 145 -41.81 -8.22 27.88
N ASN A 146 -42.01 -7.99 29.18
CA ASN A 146 -41.36 -6.90 29.89
C ASN A 146 -39.94 -7.28 30.35
N LEU A 147 -39.06 -7.58 29.39
CA LEU A 147 -37.66 -7.96 29.63
C LEU A 147 -36.76 -6.74 29.87
N ILE A 148 -37.08 -5.64 29.19
CA ILE A 148 -36.38 -4.37 29.27
C ILE A 148 -37.39 -3.32 29.77
N PRO A 149 -37.10 -2.56 30.85
CA PRO A 149 -38.01 -1.55 31.36
C PRO A 149 -38.43 -0.50 30.32
N GLU A 150 -39.58 0.14 30.54
CA GLU A 150 -40.04 1.24 29.68
C GLU A 150 -38.98 2.36 29.62
N ASN A 151 -38.73 2.87 28.40
CA ASN A 151 -37.72 3.88 28.09
C ASN A 151 -36.25 3.42 28.24
N CYS A 152 -35.98 2.12 28.39
CA CYS A 152 -34.64 1.56 28.25
C CYS A 152 -34.46 0.88 26.88
N ILE A 153 -33.28 1.02 26.28
CA ILE A 153 -32.91 0.43 24.99
C ILE A 153 -31.60 -0.32 25.15
N ILE A 154 -31.56 -1.57 24.69
CA ILE A 154 -30.31 -2.32 24.52
C ILE A 154 -29.97 -2.32 23.04
N VAL A 155 -28.74 -1.95 22.71
CA VAL A 155 -28.24 -1.91 21.33
C VAL A 155 -27.15 -2.97 21.19
N ASP A 156 -27.32 -3.86 20.21
CA ASP A 156 -26.25 -4.73 19.72
C ASP A 156 -25.62 -4.05 18.50
N THR A 157 -24.33 -3.75 18.57
CA THR A 157 -23.60 -3.12 17.46
C THR A 157 -22.71 -4.12 16.72
N PRO A 158 -22.45 -3.92 15.42
CA PRO A 158 -21.49 -4.70 14.65
C PRO A 158 -20.12 -4.85 15.33
N GLY A 159 -19.36 -5.88 14.93
CA GLY A 159 -17.98 -6.05 15.40
C GLY A 159 -17.04 -5.00 14.81
N ILE A 160 -16.17 -4.38 15.63
CA ILE A 160 -15.23 -3.33 15.15
C ILE A 160 -14.07 -3.87 14.28
N ASP A 161 -13.90 -5.20 14.25
CA ASP A 161 -12.87 -5.95 13.51
C ASP A 161 -13.37 -6.53 12.18
N ALA A 162 -14.60 -6.23 11.78
CA ALA A 162 -15.13 -6.73 10.52
C ALA A 162 -14.33 -6.15 9.34
N ALA A 163 -14.09 -6.97 8.32
CA ALA A 163 -13.24 -6.68 7.16
C ALA A 163 -13.69 -5.49 6.27
N ASP A 164 -14.72 -4.72 6.65
CA ASP A 164 -15.28 -3.62 5.86
C ASP A 164 -15.47 -2.37 6.73
N ASP A 165 -14.91 -1.23 6.30
CA ASP A 165 -14.93 0.07 7.01
C ASP A 165 -16.36 0.58 7.31
N ALA A 166 -17.34 0.12 6.53
CA ALA A 166 -18.74 0.43 6.74
C ALA A 166 -19.24 -0.03 8.12
N ASP A 167 -18.78 -1.18 8.62
CA ASP A 167 -19.24 -1.79 9.88
C ASP A 167 -18.72 -1.00 11.10
N ARG A 168 -17.48 -0.48 11.01
CA ARG A 168 -16.88 0.39 12.02
C ARG A 168 -17.56 1.76 12.06
N LEU A 169 -17.78 2.38 10.89
CA LEU A 169 -18.48 3.67 10.77
C LEU A 169 -19.92 3.59 11.30
N MET A 170 -20.62 2.48 11.07
CA MET A 170 -21.96 2.25 11.60
C MET A 170 -21.95 2.18 13.14
N THR A 171 -21.01 1.45 13.73
CA THR A 171 -20.84 1.37 15.19
C THR A 171 -20.55 2.74 15.80
N GLU A 172 -19.59 3.48 15.22
CA GLU A 172 -19.20 4.83 15.67
C GLU A 172 -20.34 5.86 15.53
N SER A 173 -21.18 5.73 14.49
CA SER A 173 -22.28 6.66 14.21
C SER A 173 -23.40 6.69 15.25
N SER A 174 -23.44 5.74 16.18
CA SER A 174 -24.50 5.62 17.20
C SER A 174 -24.02 5.91 18.63
N LEU A 175 -22.71 6.11 18.83
CA LEU A 175 -22.09 6.27 20.15
C LEU A 175 -22.58 7.51 20.90
N HIS A 176 -22.97 8.57 20.21
CA HIS A 176 -23.52 9.79 20.84
C HIS A 176 -24.83 9.53 21.60
N LEU A 177 -25.53 8.45 21.29
CA LEU A 177 -26.74 8.06 21.99
C LEU A 177 -26.47 7.18 23.21
N VAL A 178 -25.26 6.68 23.43
CA VAL A 178 -24.97 5.64 24.43
C VAL A 178 -24.74 6.26 25.82
N ASP A 179 -25.50 5.78 26.81
CA ASP A 179 -25.34 6.17 28.23
C ASP A 179 -24.35 5.26 28.96
N ALA A 180 -24.30 3.97 28.61
CA ALA A 180 -23.34 3.01 29.14
C ALA A 180 -22.95 1.98 28.08
N LEU A 181 -21.67 1.61 28.04
CA LEU A 181 -21.14 0.65 27.10
C LEU A 181 -20.67 -0.62 27.82
N PHE A 182 -21.12 -1.79 27.36
CA PHE A 182 -20.50 -3.07 27.68
C PHE A 182 -19.65 -3.52 26.50
N TYR A 183 -18.34 -3.48 26.67
CA TYR A 183 -17.38 -3.84 25.65
C TYR A 183 -16.91 -5.28 25.83
N VAL A 184 -17.35 -6.18 24.96
CA VAL A 184 -17.08 -7.62 25.03
C VAL A 184 -15.84 -7.97 24.22
N MET A 185 -14.85 -8.57 24.88
CA MET A 185 -13.57 -9.00 24.32
C MET A 185 -13.48 -10.52 24.44
N ASP A 186 -12.90 -11.18 23.43
CA ASP A 186 -12.50 -12.59 23.55
C ASP A 186 -11.27 -12.70 24.46
N TYR A 187 -11.24 -13.71 25.34
CA TYR A 187 -10.12 -14.02 26.24
C TYR A 187 -8.75 -14.00 25.54
N ASN A 188 -8.64 -14.51 24.31
CA ASN A 188 -7.37 -14.56 23.57
C ASN A 188 -7.01 -13.25 22.86
N HIS A 189 -7.95 -12.32 22.69
CA HIS A 189 -7.79 -11.11 21.87
C HIS A 189 -7.94 -9.81 22.67
N VAL A 190 -7.74 -9.86 23.99
CA VAL A 190 -7.83 -8.68 24.86
C VAL A 190 -6.80 -7.60 24.49
N GLN A 191 -5.64 -8.00 23.96
CA GLN A 191 -4.52 -7.10 23.65
C GLN A 191 -4.51 -6.57 22.21
N SER A 192 -5.56 -6.80 21.42
CA SER A 192 -5.64 -6.26 20.05
C SER A 192 -5.56 -4.73 20.04
N GLU A 193 -4.73 -4.18 19.16
CA GLU A 193 -4.56 -2.74 19.00
C GLU A 193 -5.87 -2.04 18.57
N VAL A 194 -6.66 -2.68 17.71
CA VAL A 194 -7.92 -2.11 17.18
C VAL A 194 -8.93 -1.89 18.31
N ASN A 195 -9.07 -2.87 19.22
CA ASN A 195 -9.84 -2.76 20.46
C ASN A 195 -9.45 -1.54 21.29
N LEU A 196 -8.14 -1.41 21.54
CA LEU A 196 -7.62 -0.42 22.48
C LEU A 196 -7.79 1.00 21.92
N GLN A 197 -7.58 1.19 20.61
CA GLN A 197 -7.83 2.46 19.94
C GLN A 197 -9.31 2.86 19.99
N PHE A 198 -10.23 1.92 19.79
CA PHE A 198 -11.67 2.19 19.92
C PHE A 198 -12.05 2.61 21.35
N LEU A 199 -11.54 1.90 22.36
CA LEU A 199 -11.77 2.25 23.76
C LEU A 199 -11.24 3.65 24.14
N GLN A 200 -10.14 4.11 23.52
CA GLN A 200 -9.65 5.48 23.72
C GLN A 200 -10.64 6.53 23.22
N GLN A 201 -11.35 6.26 22.11
CA GLN A 201 -12.40 7.14 21.60
C GLN A 201 -13.61 7.19 22.56
N ILE A 202 -14.04 6.02 23.06
CA ILE A 202 -15.12 5.91 24.05
C ILE A 202 -14.80 6.72 25.31
N GLN A 203 -13.57 6.60 25.79
CA GLN A 203 -13.11 7.37 26.95
C GLN A 203 -13.03 8.87 26.67
N ALA A 204 -12.60 9.28 25.47
CA ALA A 204 -12.58 10.69 25.06
C ALA A 204 -14.01 11.29 24.99
N MET A 205 -15.01 10.48 24.66
CA MET A 205 -16.43 10.83 24.72
C MET A 205 -16.99 10.82 26.15
N LYS A 206 -16.19 10.46 27.17
CA LYS A 206 -16.58 10.30 28.59
C LYS A 206 -17.69 9.27 28.82
N ILE A 207 -17.86 8.28 27.94
CA ILE A 207 -18.87 7.22 28.12
C ILE A 207 -18.39 6.27 29.21
N PRO A 208 -19.19 5.97 30.25
CA PRO A 208 -18.84 4.93 31.20
C PRO A 208 -18.88 3.58 30.49
N TYR A 209 -17.75 2.87 30.50
CA TYR A 209 -17.60 1.60 29.81
C TYR A 209 -17.14 0.50 30.76
N PHE A 210 -17.73 -0.67 30.58
CA PHE A 210 -17.44 -1.89 31.30
C PHE A 210 -16.83 -2.88 30.32
N ILE A 211 -15.70 -3.47 30.66
CA ILE A 211 -15.05 -4.48 29.82
C ILE A 211 -15.54 -5.84 30.28
N ILE A 212 -15.94 -6.69 29.34
CA ILE A 212 -16.27 -8.09 29.57
C ILE A 212 -15.27 -8.93 28.79
N VAL A 213 -14.29 -9.51 29.48
CA VAL A 213 -13.44 -10.56 28.92
C VAL A 213 -14.24 -11.86 28.98
N ASN A 214 -14.76 -12.27 27.83
CA ASN A 214 -15.63 -13.43 27.68
C ASN A 214 -14.83 -14.67 27.28
N GLN A 215 -15.42 -15.85 27.45
CA GLN A 215 -14.83 -17.16 27.12
C GLN A 215 -13.63 -17.53 28.02
N ILE A 216 -13.67 -17.17 29.31
CA ILE A 216 -12.59 -17.50 30.26
C ILE A 216 -12.47 -18.99 30.56
N ASP A 217 -13.45 -19.80 30.16
CA ASP A 217 -13.37 -21.27 30.15
C ASP A 217 -12.21 -21.79 29.29
N LYS A 218 -11.67 -20.95 28.40
CA LYS A 218 -10.45 -21.23 27.62
C LYS A 218 -9.16 -21.11 28.44
N HIS A 219 -9.20 -20.55 29.65
CA HIS A 219 -8.02 -20.33 30.47
C HIS A 219 -7.41 -21.65 30.93
N ASP A 220 -6.09 -21.77 30.82
CA ASP A 220 -5.32 -22.88 31.37
C ASP A 220 -4.33 -22.39 32.43
N GLU A 221 -4.63 -22.71 33.69
CA GLU A 221 -3.83 -22.32 34.87
C GLU A 221 -2.41 -22.92 34.82
N LYS A 222 -2.18 -23.99 34.03
CA LYS A 222 -0.85 -24.59 33.87
C LYS A 222 0.06 -23.77 32.95
N GLU A 223 -0.51 -23.01 32.01
CA GLU A 223 0.25 -22.20 31.05
C GLU A 223 0.54 -20.80 31.62
N LEU A 224 -0.48 -20.17 32.17
CA LEU A 224 -0.40 -18.84 32.79
C LEU A 224 -1.39 -18.81 33.94
N SER A 225 -0.95 -18.45 35.15
CA SER A 225 -1.91 -18.29 36.26
C SER A 225 -2.92 -17.18 35.96
N PHE A 226 -4.18 -17.35 36.33
CA PHE A 226 -5.22 -16.37 36.04
C PHE A 226 -4.94 -14.98 36.61
N GLU A 227 -4.28 -14.90 37.76
CA GLU A 227 -3.88 -13.62 38.38
C GLU A 227 -2.84 -12.86 37.53
N ASN A 228 -1.85 -13.55 36.96
CA ASN A 228 -0.91 -12.93 36.03
C ASN A 228 -1.61 -12.49 34.74
N PHE A 229 -2.57 -13.25 34.23
CA PHE A 229 -3.38 -12.82 33.09
C PHE A 229 -4.14 -11.52 33.39
N LYS A 230 -4.81 -11.42 34.55
CA LYS A 230 -5.48 -10.18 34.97
C LYS A 230 -4.49 -9.01 35.05
N HIS A 231 -3.31 -9.26 35.62
CA HIS A 231 -2.26 -8.25 35.72
C HIS A 231 -1.83 -7.75 34.34
N ASN A 232 -1.56 -8.65 33.38
CA ASN A 232 -1.19 -8.29 32.02
C ASN A 232 -2.28 -7.47 31.31
N VAL A 233 -3.56 -7.81 31.50
CA VAL A 233 -4.68 -7.05 30.96
C VAL A 233 -4.74 -5.64 31.57
N GLN A 234 -4.58 -5.53 32.90
CA GLN A 234 -4.55 -4.24 33.60
C GLN A 234 -3.36 -3.38 33.18
N GLU A 235 -2.18 -3.98 33.07
CA GLU A 235 -0.99 -3.30 32.56
C GLU A 235 -1.23 -2.80 31.13
N THR A 236 -1.83 -3.62 30.27
CA THR A 236 -2.18 -3.22 28.90
C THR A 236 -3.07 -1.98 28.91
N PHE A 237 -4.17 -1.98 29.66
CA PHE A 237 -5.05 -0.80 29.74
C PHE A 237 -4.35 0.43 30.33
N THR A 238 -3.53 0.25 31.37
CA THR A 238 -2.74 1.33 31.98
C THR A 238 -1.77 1.94 30.97
N HIS A 239 -1.03 1.11 30.23
CA HIS A 239 -0.10 1.56 29.18
C HIS A 239 -0.83 2.30 28.05
N TRP A 240 -2.09 1.98 27.78
CA TRP A 240 -2.94 2.65 26.80
C TRP A 240 -3.70 3.86 27.35
N GLY A 241 -3.53 4.17 28.64
CA GLY A 241 -4.22 5.26 29.33
C GLY A 241 -5.73 5.03 29.46
N LEU A 242 -6.17 3.78 29.46
CA LEU A 242 -7.57 3.37 29.54
C LEU A 242 -7.98 3.08 31.00
N ASN A 243 -9.10 3.66 31.40
CA ASN A 243 -9.71 3.57 32.73
C ASN A 243 -11.15 3.05 32.63
N PRO A 244 -11.37 1.74 32.41
CA PRO A 244 -12.71 1.16 32.45
C PRO A 244 -13.32 1.27 33.85
N GLU A 245 -14.65 1.39 33.94
CA GLU A 245 -15.38 1.38 35.21
C GLU A 245 -15.17 0.08 35.99
N LYS A 246 -15.18 -1.03 35.25
CA LYS A 246 -14.82 -2.37 35.75
C LYS A 246 -14.49 -3.29 34.59
N VAL A 247 -13.55 -4.20 34.83
CA VAL A 247 -13.28 -5.36 33.97
C VAL A 247 -13.92 -6.58 34.61
N TYR A 248 -14.74 -7.29 33.85
CA TYR A 248 -15.38 -8.55 34.25
C TYR A 248 -14.78 -9.70 33.45
N TYR A 249 -14.63 -10.84 34.11
CA TYR A 249 -14.18 -12.08 33.48
C TYR A 249 -15.34 -13.07 33.46
N THR A 250 -15.79 -13.51 32.28
CA THR A 250 -17.04 -14.28 32.16
C THR A 250 -16.92 -15.50 31.26
N SER A 251 -17.72 -16.53 31.55
CA SER A 251 -18.00 -17.65 30.66
C SER A 251 -19.51 -17.85 30.53
N LEU A 252 -19.98 -18.12 29.30
CA LEU A 252 -21.36 -18.54 29.03
C LEU A 252 -21.49 -20.06 28.87
N PHE A 253 -20.36 -20.78 28.80
CA PHE A 253 -20.32 -22.23 28.61
C PHE A 253 -20.24 -22.98 29.93
N ASP A 254 -19.43 -22.49 30.88
CA ASP A 254 -19.27 -23.09 32.20
C ASP A 254 -19.70 -22.10 33.29
N ASP A 255 -20.89 -22.35 33.85
CA ASP A 255 -21.49 -21.57 34.92
C ASP A 255 -20.97 -21.93 36.31
N GLN A 256 -20.20 -23.02 36.44
CA GLN A 256 -19.66 -23.51 37.71
C GLN A 256 -18.24 -23.03 37.99
N LEU A 257 -17.57 -22.40 37.02
CA LEU A 257 -16.27 -21.77 37.22
C LEU A 257 -16.33 -20.74 38.36
N GLU A 258 -15.54 -20.94 39.41
CA GLU A 258 -15.48 -20.02 40.57
C GLU A 258 -15.08 -18.59 40.17
N ILE A 259 -14.28 -18.46 39.11
CA ILE A 259 -13.82 -17.18 38.57
C ILE A 259 -14.83 -16.48 37.65
N ASN A 260 -15.97 -17.11 37.34
CA ASN A 260 -16.96 -16.57 36.40
C ASN A 260 -17.77 -15.44 37.04
N GLU A 261 -17.56 -14.23 36.54
CA GLU A 261 -18.21 -13.00 37.01
C GLU A 261 -19.51 -12.65 36.24
N PHE A 262 -20.06 -13.59 35.46
CA PHE A 262 -21.33 -13.38 34.74
C PHE A 262 -22.49 -12.94 35.67
N PRO A 263 -22.67 -13.50 36.89
CA PRO A 263 -23.68 -13.01 37.83
C PRO A 263 -23.51 -11.52 38.18
N GLN A 264 -22.27 -11.05 38.31
CA GLN A 264 -21.93 -9.66 38.62
C GLN A 264 -22.27 -8.74 37.43
N VAL A 265 -22.04 -9.19 36.19
CA VAL A 265 -22.46 -8.46 34.98
C VAL A 265 -23.98 -8.35 34.93
N LYS A 266 -24.70 -9.44 35.20
CA LYS A 266 -26.17 -9.46 35.23
C LYS A 266 -26.72 -8.51 36.29
N GLU A 267 -26.15 -8.52 37.49
CA GLU A 267 -26.55 -7.59 38.55
C GLU A 267 -26.24 -6.13 38.18
N LYS A 268 -25.07 -5.86 37.59
CA LYS A 268 -24.72 -4.52 37.12
C LYS A 268 -25.68 -4.02 36.05
N LEU A 269 -26.01 -4.83 35.05
CA LEU A 269 -26.99 -4.49 34.02
C LEU A 269 -28.36 -4.22 34.66
N ARG A 270 -28.81 -5.08 35.58
CA ARG A 270 -30.07 -4.89 36.31
C ARG A 270 -30.08 -3.58 37.09
N MET A 271 -28.98 -3.23 37.76
CA MET A 271 -28.84 -1.95 38.47
C MET A 271 -28.91 -0.75 37.53
N LEU A 272 -28.28 -0.84 36.34
CA LEU A 272 -28.34 0.21 35.31
C LEU A 272 -29.76 0.36 34.75
N LEU A 273 -30.50 -0.73 34.60
CA LEU A 273 -31.88 -0.74 34.10
C LEU A 273 -32.94 -0.32 35.15
N GLN A 274 -32.64 -0.37 36.46
CA GLN A 274 -33.63 -0.10 37.54
C GLN A 274 -33.48 1.24 38.26
N LYS A 275 -32.32 1.90 38.23
CA LYS A 275 -32.11 3.17 38.94
C LYS A 275 -32.92 4.30 38.32
N ASN A 276 -33.33 5.30 39.12
CA ASN A 276 -33.75 6.60 38.60
C ASN A 276 -32.61 7.17 37.75
N HIS A 277 -32.67 7.01 36.43
CA HIS A 277 -31.59 7.21 35.45
C HIS A 277 -31.04 8.65 35.35
N GLN A 278 -31.45 9.56 36.22
CA GLN A 278 -31.10 10.99 36.16
C GLN A 278 -29.60 11.27 36.36
N ASP A 279 -28.85 10.39 37.02
CA ASP A 279 -27.42 10.55 37.31
C ASP A 279 -26.49 10.00 36.19
N LEU A 280 -27.03 9.22 35.25
CA LEU A 280 -26.28 8.55 34.16
C LEU A 280 -26.77 8.96 32.77
N PHE A 281 -27.63 9.97 32.68
CA PHE A 281 -28.23 10.41 31.43
C PHE A 281 -27.29 11.39 30.71
N ARG A 282 -26.56 10.90 29.70
CA ARG A 282 -25.35 11.56 29.16
C ARG A 282 -25.60 12.51 27.99
N ILE A 283 -26.65 13.30 28.08
CA ILE A 283 -26.96 14.25 27.01
C ILE A 283 -25.96 15.41 27.00
N ASP A 284 -25.59 15.95 28.16
CA ASP A 284 -24.71 17.11 28.24
C ASP A 284 -23.29 16.77 27.76
N GLU A 285 -22.73 15.61 28.12
CA GLU A 285 -21.41 15.17 27.65
C GLU A 285 -21.40 14.84 26.16
N ALA A 286 -22.48 14.26 25.64
CA ALA A 286 -22.64 14.01 24.21
C ALA A 286 -22.71 15.34 23.43
N ILE A 287 -23.41 16.34 23.97
CA ILE A 287 -23.45 17.68 23.37
C ILE A 287 -22.08 18.36 23.43
N GLU A 288 -21.38 18.32 24.57
CA GLU A 288 -20.02 18.88 24.71
C GLU A 288 -19.08 18.29 23.65
N TYR A 289 -19.15 16.97 23.46
CA TYR A 289 -18.40 16.28 22.41
C TYR A 289 -18.81 16.74 21.01
N ILE A 290 -20.11 16.83 20.71
CA ILE A 290 -20.61 17.28 19.39
C ILE A 290 -20.21 18.75 19.13
N ILE A 291 -20.30 19.63 20.12
CA ILE A 291 -19.83 21.03 20.01
C ILE A 291 -18.34 21.05 19.69
N LYS A 292 -17.53 20.24 20.39
CA LYS A 292 -16.09 20.12 20.10
C LYS A 292 -15.84 19.62 18.67
N GLN A 293 -16.58 18.64 18.19
CA GLN A 293 -16.49 18.15 16.81
C GLN A 293 -16.90 19.23 15.81
N HIS A 294 -17.96 19.99 16.09
CA HIS A 294 -18.41 21.09 15.25
C HIS A 294 -17.38 22.21 15.17
N LYS A 295 -16.77 22.59 16.30
CA LYS A 295 -15.65 23.56 16.31
C LYS A 295 -14.47 23.07 15.50
N MET A 296 -14.16 21.77 15.58
CA MET A 296 -13.10 21.17 14.78
C MET A 296 -13.44 21.17 13.28
N TYR A 297 -14.71 20.92 12.92
CA TYR A 297 -15.22 21.06 11.55
C TYR A 297 -15.08 22.49 11.04
N GLN A 298 -15.51 23.49 11.81
CA GLN A 298 -15.37 24.91 11.44
C GLN A 298 -13.89 25.31 11.31
N LYS A 299 -13.02 24.86 12.23
CA LYS A 299 -11.57 25.10 12.16
C LYS A 299 -10.95 24.49 10.91
N ASN A 300 -11.35 23.27 10.54
CA ASN A 300 -10.89 22.61 9.32
C ASN A 300 -11.36 23.36 8.06
N LYS A 301 -12.63 23.77 8.01
CA LYS A 301 -13.20 24.60 6.94
C LYS A 301 -12.47 25.93 6.80
N ALA A 302 -12.18 26.60 7.92
CA ALA A 302 -11.38 27.83 7.96
C ALA A 302 -9.94 27.58 7.47
N THR A 303 -9.31 26.47 7.87
CA THR A 303 -7.96 26.09 7.42
C THR A 303 -7.92 25.82 5.92
N GLU A 304 -8.93 25.17 5.36
CA GLU A 304 -9.06 24.94 3.92
C GLU A 304 -9.28 26.25 3.16
N GLN A 305 -10.13 27.15 3.68
CA GLN A 305 -10.33 28.48 3.12
C GLN A 305 -9.03 29.29 3.13
N ILE A 306 -8.29 29.31 4.25
CA ILE A 306 -7.00 29.98 4.39
C ILE A 306 -5.96 29.36 3.43
N ALA A 307 -5.86 28.03 3.37
CA ALA A 307 -4.95 27.35 2.46
C ALA A 307 -5.23 27.68 0.98
N ALA A 308 -6.49 27.91 0.60
CA ALA A 308 -6.86 28.34 -0.75
C ALA A 308 -6.45 29.79 -1.08
N LEU A 309 -6.15 30.62 -0.08
CA LEU A 309 -5.68 32.00 -0.28
C LEU A 309 -4.19 32.07 -0.66
N TYR A 310 -3.42 31.04 -0.35
CA TYR A 310 -1.97 30.99 -0.56
C TYR A 310 -1.60 29.92 -1.60
N THR A 311 -0.81 30.28 -2.61
CA THR A 311 -0.21 29.31 -3.56
C THR A 311 1.06 28.69 -2.95
N ASP A 312 1.36 27.42 -3.28
CA ASP A 312 2.43 26.58 -2.66
C ASP A 312 3.83 27.24 -2.51
N ASP A 313 4.16 28.26 -3.31
CA ASP A 313 5.47 28.94 -3.28
C ASP A 313 5.56 30.18 -2.35
N THR A 314 4.52 30.49 -1.57
CA THR A 314 4.50 31.70 -0.72
C THR A 314 5.04 31.42 0.69
N ILE A 315 6.30 31.80 0.93
CA ILE A 315 6.89 31.84 2.27
C ILE A 315 6.35 33.08 3.00
N ALA A 316 6.04 32.94 4.29
CA ALA A 316 5.66 34.09 5.13
C ALA A 316 6.82 35.10 5.16
N GLU A 317 6.62 36.27 4.55
CA GLU A 317 7.59 37.37 4.55
C GLU A 317 7.19 38.43 5.57
N GLU A 318 8.06 38.76 6.51
CA GLU A 318 7.82 39.88 7.44
C GLU A 318 7.82 41.24 6.71
N ASN A 319 6.92 42.14 7.13
CA ASN A 319 6.80 43.53 6.69
C ASN A 319 6.43 43.73 5.20
N VAL A 320 5.47 42.95 4.70
CA VAL A 320 4.88 43.07 3.35
C VAL A 320 4.50 44.52 2.98
N PRO A 321 3.85 45.33 3.86
CA PRO A 321 3.45 46.70 3.52
C PRO A 321 4.63 47.63 3.21
N GLU A 322 5.73 47.53 3.96
CA GLU A 322 6.94 48.33 3.73
C GLU A 322 7.63 47.94 2.42
N LYS A 323 7.66 46.65 2.10
CA LYS A 323 8.22 46.15 0.84
C LYS A 323 7.40 46.58 -0.38
N ILE A 324 6.07 46.53 -0.30
CA ILE A 324 5.16 47.05 -1.33
C ILE A 324 5.46 48.53 -1.59
N GLN A 325 5.59 49.33 -0.52
CA GLN A 325 5.89 50.76 -0.66
C GLN A 325 7.27 51.01 -1.27
N LYS A 326 8.27 50.20 -0.90
CA LYS A 326 9.62 50.27 -1.48
C LYS A 326 9.64 49.91 -2.96
N MET A 327 8.86 48.93 -3.40
CA MET A 327 8.79 48.51 -4.80
C MET A 327 8.08 49.55 -5.66
N LYS A 328 6.95 50.10 -5.19
CA LYS A 328 6.25 51.21 -5.86
C LYS A 328 7.17 52.41 -6.10
N ARG A 329 7.94 52.81 -5.08
CA ARG A 329 8.92 53.92 -5.21
C ARG A 329 10.00 53.66 -6.26
N LYS A 330 10.42 52.41 -6.45
CA LYS A 330 11.41 52.06 -7.48
C LYS A 330 10.82 52.14 -8.89
N ILE A 331 9.58 51.69 -9.08
CA ILE A 331 8.85 51.79 -10.35
C ILE A 331 8.62 53.27 -10.71
N GLU A 332 8.16 54.07 -9.75
CA GLU A 332 7.99 55.53 -9.92
C GLU A 332 9.30 56.21 -10.34
N ALA A 333 10.44 55.84 -9.72
CA ALA A 333 11.74 56.41 -10.07
C ALA A 333 12.20 56.09 -11.51
N ILE A 334 11.76 54.98 -12.11
CA ILE A 334 12.04 54.65 -13.51
C ILE A 334 11.20 55.55 -14.43
N GLU A 335 9.91 55.72 -14.12
CA GLU A 335 9.01 56.59 -14.90
C GLU A 335 9.44 58.07 -14.86
N GLU A 336 9.87 58.55 -13.70
CA GLU A 336 10.40 59.91 -13.54
C GLU A 336 11.65 60.15 -14.40
N ARG A 337 12.53 59.15 -14.55
CA ARG A 337 13.72 59.25 -15.40
C ARG A 337 13.37 59.30 -16.89
N THR A 338 12.36 58.54 -17.33
CA THR A 338 11.87 58.60 -18.72
C THR A 338 11.28 59.98 -19.04
N GLN A 339 10.51 60.56 -18.12
CA GLN A 339 9.97 61.91 -18.28
C GLN A 339 11.08 62.98 -18.29
N ALA A 340 12.07 62.86 -17.42
CA ALA A 340 13.21 63.77 -17.38
C ALA A 340 14.01 63.77 -18.70
N LEU A 341 14.22 62.58 -19.30
CA LEU A 341 14.87 62.43 -20.60
C LEU A 341 14.13 63.21 -21.70
N GLU A 342 12.80 63.08 -21.77
CA GLU A 342 12.00 63.78 -22.79
C GLU A 342 12.06 65.31 -22.61
N ILE A 343 11.97 65.78 -21.37
CA ILE A 343 12.04 67.21 -21.04
C ILE A 343 13.41 67.77 -21.45
N GLN A 344 14.49 67.06 -21.11
CA GLN A 344 15.86 67.47 -21.43
C GLN A 344 16.09 67.51 -22.95
N PHE A 345 15.62 66.49 -23.70
CA PHE A 345 15.69 66.48 -25.16
C PHE A 345 15.01 67.70 -25.79
N LYS A 346 13.76 67.98 -25.38
CA LYS A 346 12.98 69.12 -25.89
C LYS A 346 13.68 70.45 -25.57
N SER A 347 14.25 70.56 -24.37
CA SER A 347 15.01 71.74 -23.94
C SER A 347 16.25 71.96 -24.82
N ASP A 348 17.08 70.92 -25.02
CA ASP A 348 18.30 71.01 -25.83
C ASP A 348 18.01 71.32 -27.30
N LEU A 349 16.94 70.76 -27.87
CA LEU A 349 16.51 71.05 -29.24
C LEU A 349 16.06 72.51 -29.40
N ASN A 350 15.12 72.96 -28.57
CA ASN A 350 14.54 74.30 -28.70
C ASN A 350 15.61 75.37 -28.43
N THR A 351 16.41 75.22 -27.37
CA THR A 351 17.50 76.18 -27.07
C THR A 351 18.54 76.23 -28.19
N THR A 352 18.86 75.12 -28.84
CA THR A 352 19.79 75.10 -29.98
C THR A 352 19.19 75.80 -31.21
N LEU A 353 17.93 75.53 -31.53
CA LEU A 353 17.26 76.14 -32.68
C LEU A 353 16.97 77.63 -32.47
N ASP A 354 16.55 78.06 -31.29
CA ASP A 354 16.24 79.46 -30.98
C ASP A 354 17.50 80.32 -31.09
N ASN A 355 18.63 79.82 -30.58
CA ASN A 355 19.93 80.50 -30.61
C ASN A 355 20.66 80.39 -31.97
N ALA A 356 20.15 79.62 -32.93
CA ALA A 356 20.76 79.48 -34.24
C ALA A 356 20.56 80.74 -35.09
N TYR A 357 21.65 81.51 -35.25
CA TYR A 357 21.67 82.69 -36.11
C TYR A 357 22.03 82.31 -37.56
N LEU A 358 21.01 82.01 -38.37
CA LEU A 358 21.18 81.45 -39.72
C LEU A 358 21.52 82.48 -40.80
N MET A 359 21.21 83.76 -40.59
CA MET A 359 21.24 84.79 -41.65
C MET A 359 22.17 85.95 -41.30
N PRO A 360 23.49 85.74 -41.28
CA PRO A 360 24.47 86.81 -41.11
C PRO A 360 24.43 87.81 -42.27
N ARG A 361 24.95 89.02 -42.04
CA ARG A 361 24.86 90.14 -42.99
C ARG A 361 25.32 89.77 -44.40
N GLU A 362 26.47 89.11 -44.52
CA GLU A 362 27.02 88.67 -45.81
C GLU A 362 26.10 87.70 -46.55
N LEU A 363 25.39 86.83 -45.83
CA LEU A 363 24.44 85.89 -46.43
C LEU A 363 23.13 86.58 -46.82
N ARG A 364 22.66 87.57 -46.03
CA ARG A 364 21.51 88.41 -46.40
C ARG A 364 21.80 89.24 -47.66
N ASP A 365 23.04 89.71 -47.84
CA ASP A 365 23.46 90.41 -49.06
C ASP A 365 23.41 89.46 -50.29
N LYS A 366 23.86 88.21 -50.13
CA LYS A 366 23.70 87.17 -51.17
C LYS A 366 22.23 86.85 -51.47
N ALA A 367 21.37 86.79 -50.43
CA ALA A 367 19.93 86.61 -50.59
C ALA A 367 19.32 87.76 -51.40
N LYS A 368 19.69 89.01 -51.10
CA LYS A 368 19.27 90.19 -51.86
C LYS A 368 19.67 90.08 -53.33
N MET A 369 20.91 89.69 -53.63
CA MET A 369 21.37 89.50 -55.00
C MET A 369 20.59 88.42 -55.75
N TYR A 370 20.22 87.33 -55.07
CA TYR A 370 19.37 86.26 -55.62
C TYR A 370 17.94 86.76 -55.91
N LEU A 371 17.35 87.50 -54.97
CA LEU A 371 16.01 88.07 -55.14
C LEU A 371 15.95 89.08 -56.30
N GLU A 372 16.95 89.96 -56.43
CA GLU A 372 17.07 90.90 -57.55
C GLU A 372 17.15 90.16 -58.90
N ALA A 373 17.87 89.05 -58.95
CA ALA A 373 18.01 88.24 -60.16
C ALA A 373 16.67 87.62 -60.60
N ASN A 374 15.69 87.47 -59.70
CA ASN A 374 14.38 86.88 -59.97
C ASN A 374 13.30 87.90 -60.36
N GLN A 375 13.61 89.20 -60.47
CA GLN A 375 12.66 90.20 -60.95
C GLN A 375 12.39 90.09 -62.47
N SER A 376 11.18 90.46 -62.91
CA SER A 376 10.73 90.34 -64.30
C SER A 376 11.47 91.24 -65.29
N ASP A 377 12.03 92.35 -64.81
CA ASP A 377 12.80 93.34 -65.56
C ASP A 377 14.33 93.05 -65.59
N PHE A 378 14.80 92.02 -64.90
CA PHE A 378 16.23 91.69 -64.80
C PHE A 378 16.82 91.20 -66.14
N LYS A 379 17.81 91.94 -66.68
CA LYS A 379 18.57 91.60 -67.90
C LYS A 379 20.04 91.97 -67.75
N VAL A 380 20.94 91.15 -68.29
CA VAL A 380 22.39 91.37 -68.29
C VAL A 380 22.91 91.59 -69.71
N GLY A 381 23.19 92.85 -70.06
CA GLY A 381 23.80 93.29 -71.35
C GLY A 381 22.83 93.48 -72.54
N PHE A 382 23.30 94.11 -73.63
CA PHE A 382 22.48 94.47 -74.82
C PHE A 382 22.48 93.44 -75.97
N PHE A 383 23.59 92.74 -76.26
CA PHE A 383 23.66 91.69 -77.30
C PHE A 383 24.04 90.33 -76.68
N GLY A 384 23.27 89.27 -76.98
CA GLY A 384 23.40 87.95 -76.32
C GLY A 384 22.77 87.88 -74.91
N ALA A 385 21.91 88.85 -74.57
CA ALA A 385 21.37 89.09 -73.24
C ALA A 385 20.67 87.87 -72.60
N LYS A 386 19.95 87.05 -73.37
CA LYS A 386 19.20 85.91 -72.80
C LYS A 386 20.10 84.85 -72.14
N LYS A 387 21.18 84.41 -72.81
CA LYS A 387 22.09 83.38 -72.26
C LYS A 387 22.90 83.90 -71.08
N LYS A 388 23.41 85.14 -71.15
CA LYS A 388 24.17 85.77 -70.05
C LYS A 388 23.30 86.03 -68.83
N THR A 389 22.06 86.47 -69.03
CA THR A 389 21.10 86.66 -67.92
C THR A 389 20.77 85.34 -67.24
N ALA A 390 20.51 84.28 -68.00
CA ALA A 390 20.23 82.95 -67.44
C ALA A 390 21.41 82.40 -66.62
N HIS A 391 22.65 82.58 -67.10
CA HIS A 391 23.85 82.15 -66.38
C HIS A 391 24.07 82.94 -65.09
N GLU A 392 23.85 84.25 -65.09
CA GLU A 392 24.01 85.07 -63.88
C GLU A 392 22.91 84.82 -62.84
N LYS A 393 21.67 84.54 -63.26
CA LYS A 393 20.61 84.05 -62.35
C LYS A 393 21.04 82.77 -61.66
N LYS A 394 21.52 81.79 -62.45
CA LYS A 394 21.97 80.49 -61.92
C LYS A 394 23.15 80.64 -60.96
N ARG A 395 24.14 81.47 -61.29
CA ARG A 395 25.31 81.73 -60.43
C ARG A 395 24.90 82.33 -59.08
N ARG A 396 24.02 83.33 -59.06
CA ARG A 396 23.58 83.99 -57.82
C ARG A 396 22.76 83.07 -56.92
N GLU A 397 21.93 82.21 -57.53
CA GLU A 397 21.20 81.15 -56.85
C GLU A 397 22.16 80.14 -56.19
N GLU A 398 23.12 79.60 -56.93
CA GLU A 398 24.10 78.63 -56.40
C GLU A 398 24.92 79.23 -55.25
N VAL A 399 25.36 80.50 -55.38
CA VAL A 399 26.14 81.18 -54.33
C VAL A 399 25.32 81.39 -53.06
N PHE A 400 24.03 81.76 -53.18
CA PHE A 400 23.17 81.92 -52.02
C PHE A 400 22.82 80.58 -51.37
N LEU A 401 22.45 79.58 -52.18
CA LEU A 401 22.10 78.24 -51.70
C LEU A 401 23.26 77.55 -50.98
N THR A 402 24.48 77.66 -51.53
CA THR A 402 25.69 77.09 -50.90
C THR A 402 25.96 77.78 -49.56
N GLY A 403 25.99 79.12 -49.54
CA GLY A 403 26.23 79.86 -48.29
C GLY A 403 25.14 79.66 -47.23
N LEU A 404 23.90 79.39 -47.66
CA LEU A 404 22.82 79.04 -46.76
C LEU A 404 23.03 77.67 -46.14
N ASN A 405 23.34 76.65 -46.94
CA ASN A 405 23.61 75.30 -46.45
C ASN A 405 24.82 75.26 -45.50
N ASP A 406 25.88 76.02 -45.77
CA ASP A 406 27.03 76.15 -44.87
C ASP A 406 26.64 76.76 -43.50
N SER A 407 25.78 77.78 -43.52
CA SER A 407 25.25 78.42 -42.31
C SER A 407 24.36 77.47 -41.50
N ILE A 408 23.52 76.67 -42.18
CA ILE A 408 22.69 75.64 -41.55
C ILE A 408 23.56 74.58 -40.88
N GLN A 409 24.59 74.10 -41.59
CA GLN A 409 25.47 73.05 -41.11
C GLN A 409 26.23 73.48 -39.84
N SER A 410 26.81 74.68 -39.86
CA SER A 410 27.62 75.19 -38.75
C SER A 410 26.80 75.66 -37.53
N ASN A 411 25.62 76.25 -37.74
CA ASN A 411 24.84 76.86 -36.66
C ASN A 411 23.75 75.95 -36.08
N ILE A 412 23.33 74.90 -36.80
CA ILE A 412 22.30 73.96 -36.35
C ILE A 412 22.84 72.53 -36.33
N GLN A 413 23.29 72.01 -37.47
CA GLN A 413 23.52 70.58 -37.64
C GLN A 413 24.56 70.01 -36.67
N TRP A 414 25.74 70.63 -36.56
CA TRP A 414 26.79 70.13 -35.66
C TRP A 414 26.41 70.23 -34.17
N LYS A 415 25.74 71.31 -33.76
CA LYS A 415 25.35 71.54 -32.36
C LYS A 415 24.27 70.56 -31.90
N ILE A 416 23.28 70.29 -32.76
CA ILE A 416 22.23 69.31 -32.44
C ILE A 416 22.83 67.90 -32.31
N ARG A 417 23.73 67.51 -33.23
CA ARG A 417 24.41 66.22 -33.17
C ARG A 417 25.16 66.03 -31.84
N GLU A 418 25.95 67.03 -31.44
CA GLU A 418 26.70 67.00 -30.19
C GLU A 418 25.77 66.89 -28.96
N LYS A 419 24.72 67.72 -28.90
CA LYS A 419 23.74 67.71 -27.81
C LYS A 419 23.05 66.36 -27.66
N PHE A 420 22.59 65.76 -28.76
CA PHE A 420 21.90 64.47 -28.69
C PHE A 420 22.84 63.31 -28.38
N LEU A 421 24.09 63.34 -28.84
CA LEU A 421 25.10 62.34 -28.44
C LEU A 421 25.43 62.41 -26.94
N ASN A 422 25.51 63.62 -26.37
CA ASN A 422 25.72 63.79 -24.92
C ASN A 422 24.50 63.28 -24.14
N LEU A 423 23.28 63.55 -24.61
CA LEU A 423 22.06 63.04 -23.99
C LEU A 423 22.03 61.51 -23.93
N LEU A 424 22.45 60.81 -25.00
CA LEU A 424 22.56 59.34 -24.97
C LEU A 424 23.53 58.85 -23.88
N ASN A 425 24.65 59.55 -23.69
CA ASN A 425 25.64 59.19 -22.68
C ASN A 425 25.13 59.43 -21.24
N ASP A 426 24.46 60.56 -21.00
CA ASP A 426 23.94 60.92 -19.67
C ASP A 426 22.92 59.88 -19.16
N TYR A 427 22.11 59.32 -20.08
CA TYR A 427 21.12 58.29 -19.78
C TYR A 427 21.62 56.85 -20.04
N ARG A 428 22.92 56.69 -20.35
CA ARG A 428 23.62 55.41 -20.58
C ARG A 428 23.00 54.54 -21.69
N ILE A 429 22.50 55.16 -22.74
CA ILE A 429 21.94 54.49 -23.93
C ILE A 429 23.11 54.08 -24.85
N THR A 430 23.32 52.77 -25.00
CA THR A 430 24.48 52.21 -25.72
C THR A 430 24.23 51.84 -27.18
N ASP A 431 23.03 52.10 -27.70
CA ASP A 431 22.65 51.71 -29.05
C ASP A 431 23.51 52.38 -30.14
N SER A 432 24.20 51.54 -30.91
CA SER A 432 25.09 51.96 -31.99
C SER A 432 24.36 52.48 -33.23
N GLN A 433 23.14 52.01 -33.49
CA GLN A 433 22.31 52.47 -34.62
C GLN A 433 21.78 53.87 -34.35
N LEU A 434 21.30 54.17 -33.14
CA LEU A 434 20.87 55.52 -32.73
C LEU A 434 22.01 56.55 -32.84
N LYS A 435 23.23 56.18 -32.42
CA LYS A 435 24.42 57.04 -32.59
C LYS A 435 24.68 57.34 -34.07
N ASN A 436 24.52 56.36 -34.95
CA ASN A 436 24.64 56.55 -36.40
C ASN A 436 23.51 57.41 -36.97
N ILE A 437 22.26 57.24 -36.52
CA ILE A 437 21.11 58.06 -36.94
C ILE A 437 21.33 59.53 -36.56
N ILE A 438 21.76 59.79 -35.33
CA ILE A 438 22.08 61.15 -34.86
C ILE A 438 23.22 61.74 -35.70
N GLN A 439 24.31 60.99 -35.93
CA GLN A 439 25.41 61.42 -36.80
C GLN A 439 24.98 61.61 -38.26
N GLY A 440 23.88 60.99 -38.68
CA GLY A 440 23.27 61.12 -40.00
C GLY A 440 22.39 62.36 -40.18
N ILE A 441 22.06 63.11 -39.11
CA ILE A 441 21.20 64.30 -39.19
C ILE A 441 21.79 65.31 -40.17
N ALA A 442 21.19 65.47 -41.34
CA ALA A 442 21.58 66.44 -42.35
C ALA A 442 20.33 66.88 -43.12
N ILE A 443 20.10 68.19 -43.19
CA ILE A 443 19.04 68.77 -44.01
C ILE A 443 19.69 69.72 -45.00
N SER A 444 19.72 69.32 -46.27
CA SER A 444 20.10 70.19 -47.37
C SER A 444 18.89 70.96 -47.86
N PHE A 445 18.99 72.28 -47.90
CA PHE A 445 18.00 73.13 -48.57
C PHE A 445 18.25 73.12 -50.08
N THR A 446 17.19 72.97 -50.87
CA THR A 446 17.29 72.91 -52.34
C THR A 446 16.84 74.21 -53.00
N LYS A 447 17.10 74.34 -54.29
CA LYS A 447 16.60 75.45 -55.12
C LYS A 447 15.08 75.61 -55.02
N GLU A 448 14.34 74.50 -55.11
CA GLU A 448 12.88 74.51 -55.10
C GLU A 448 12.33 75.08 -53.78
N ASP A 449 13.02 74.83 -52.67
CA ASP A 449 12.66 75.39 -51.38
C ASP A 449 12.83 76.93 -51.33
N LEU A 450 13.83 77.48 -52.05
CA LEU A 450 14.00 78.93 -52.20
C LEU A 450 12.87 79.54 -53.04
N GLU A 451 12.51 78.86 -54.14
CA GLU A 451 11.49 79.35 -55.09
C GLU A 451 10.07 79.34 -54.51
N ARG A 452 9.72 78.33 -53.70
CA ARG A 452 8.40 78.22 -53.05
C ARG A 452 8.05 79.42 -52.17
N LYS A 453 9.05 80.19 -51.72
CA LYS A 453 8.88 81.36 -50.87
C LYS A 453 9.03 82.68 -51.61
N LEU A 454 9.17 82.65 -52.95
CA LEU A 454 9.18 83.86 -53.77
C LEU A 454 7.75 84.36 -53.99
N ASN A 455 7.50 85.65 -53.75
CA ASN A 455 6.25 86.30 -54.10
C ASN A 455 6.32 86.87 -55.54
N PRO A 456 5.60 86.30 -56.53
CA PRO A 456 5.65 86.78 -57.91
C PRO A 456 5.04 88.18 -57.99
N GLY A 457 5.87 89.21 -58.21
CA GLY A 457 5.44 90.61 -58.35
C GLY A 457 5.94 91.58 -57.27
N ALA A 458 6.61 91.12 -56.22
CA ALA A 458 7.21 91.99 -55.21
C ALA A 458 8.47 92.70 -55.74
N LYS A 459 8.59 94.01 -55.49
CA LYS A 459 9.85 94.76 -55.74
C LYS A 459 10.84 94.50 -54.61
N VAL A 460 12.08 94.14 -54.96
CA VAL A 460 13.13 93.86 -53.97
C VAL A 460 13.52 95.16 -53.23
N ASN A 461 13.22 95.21 -51.94
CA ASN A 461 13.63 96.27 -51.02
C ASN A 461 14.19 95.67 -49.72
N GLY A 462 14.77 96.49 -48.84
CA GLY A 462 15.38 96.00 -47.60
C GLY A 462 14.43 95.17 -46.74
N ASN A 463 13.18 95.60 -46.57
CA ASN A 463 12.18 94.90 -45.76
C ASN A 463 11.78 93.54 -46.37
N TYR A 464 11.70 93.45 -47.70
CA TYR A 464 11.39 92.21 -48.39
C TYR A 464 12.51 91.17 -48.22
N VAL A 465 13.77 91.59 -48.27
CA VAL A 465 14.92 90.70 -48.00
C VAL A 465 14.85 90.18 -46.56
N LEU A 466 14.58 91.05 -45.58
CA LEU A 466 14.47 90.65 -44.17
C LEU A 466 13.37 89.60 -43.98
N ASN A 467 12.14 89.90 -44.43
CA ASN A 467 11.00 88.99 -44.30
C ASN A 467 11.27 87.63 -44.98
N TYR A 468 11.81 87.64 -46.20
CA TYR A 468 12.16 86.40 -46.91
C TYR A 468 13.21 85.58 -46.16
N THR A 469 14.25 86.22 -45.63
CA THR A 469 15.31 85.54 -44.86
C THR A 469 14.83 85.02 -43.51
N ASP A 470 13.87 85.69 -42.87
CA ASP A 470 13.29 85.28 -41.60
C ASP A 470 12.31 84.11 -41.80
N GLU A 471 11.47 84.15 -42.83
CA GLU A 471 10.62 83.02 -43.23
C GLU A 471 11.45 81.78 -43.61
N LEU A 472 12.57 81.98 -44.30
CA LEU A 472 13.49 80.91 -44.67
C LEU A 472 14.15 80.29 -43.42
N SER A 473 14.58 81.13 -42.48
CA SER A 473 15.11 80.69 -41.19
C SER A 473 14.07 79.90 -40.38
N ALA A 474 12.82 80.36 -40.35
CA ALA A 474 11.73 79.66 -39.67
C ALA A 474 11.46 78.29 -40.32
N SER A 475 11.43 78.22 -41.65
CA SER A 475 11.26 76.97 -42.41
C SER A 475 12.37 75.96 -42.12
N ILE A 476 13.63 76.41 -42.08
CA ILE A 476 14.79 75.57 -41.73
C ILE A 476 14.63 75.01 -40.31
N LYS A 477 14.33 75.87 -39.32
CA LYS A 477 14.14 75.44 -37.93
C LYS A 477 13.00 74.43 -37.81
N GLN A 478 11.92 74.62 -38.57
CA GLN A 478 10.77 73.71 -38.59
C GLN A 478 11.15 72.32 -39.16
N LYS A 479 11.91 72.25 -40.25
CA LYS A 479 12.39 70.98 -40.82
C LYS A 479 13.27 70.21 -39.81
N TYR A 480 14.19 70.89 -39.13
CA TYR A 480 15.01 70.27 -38.08
C TYR A 480 14.19 69.81 -36.88
N LYS A 481 13.16 70.58 -36.48
CA LYS A 481 12.27 70.18 -35.39
C LYS A 481 11.47 68.91 -35.72
N GLN A 482 11.03 68.77 -36.97
CA GLN A 482 10.35 67.55 -37.45
C GLN A 482 11.29 66.34 -37.42
N GLN A 483 12.49 66.46 -37.98
CA GLN A 483 13.45 65.35 -38.00
C GLN A 483 13.92 64.96 -36.59
N ALA A 484 14.15 65.94 -35.70
CA ALA A 484 14.56 65.68 -34.33
C ALA A 484 13.45 64.99 -33.51
N ASN A 485 12.17 65.30 -33.76
CA ASN A 485 11.07 64.61 -33.06
C ASN A 485 10.98 63.12 -33.42
N THR A 486 11.28 62.72 -34.65
CA THR A 486 11.37 61.30 -35.01
C THR A 486 12.47 60.61 -34.23
N ILE A 487 13.66 61.23 -34.16
CA ILE A 487 14.79 60.68 -33.40
C ILE A 487 14.47 60.61 -31.90
N LYS A 488 13.73 61.58 -31.36
CA LYS A 488 13.27 61.57 -29.97
C LYS A 488 12.46 60.32 -29.66
N GLU A 489 11.54 59.93 -30.55
CA GLU A 489 10.71 58.74 -30.38
C GLU A 489 11.57 57.48 -30.37
N ASP A 490 12.56 57.38 -31.26
CA ASP A 490 13.51 56.25 -31.26
C ASP A 490 14.34 56.19 -29.97
N ILE A 491 14.84 57.34 -29.47
CA ILE A 491 15.63 57.41 -28.23
C ILE A 491 14.81 57.00 -27.00
N ILE A 492 13.56 57.47 -26.90
CA ILE A 492 12.66 57.12 -25.79
C ILE A 492 12.33 55.63 -25.84
N CYS A 493 11.98 55.11 -27.03
CA CYS A 493 11.66 53.69 -27.21
C CYS A 493 12.82 52.79 -26.77
N THR A 494 14.06 53.08 -27.20
CA THR A 494 15.23 52.29 -26.78
C THR A 494 15.51 52.39 -25.27
N PHE A 495 15.29 53.55 -24.65
CA PHE A 495 15.45 53.69 -23.19
C PHE A 495 14.38 52.91 -22.41
N GLU A 496 13.14 52.93 -22.89
CA GLU A 496 12.03 52.14 -22.34
C GLU A 496 12.31 50.64 -22.49
N GLU A 497 12.79 50.16 -23.64
CA GLU A 497 13.20 48.77 -23.83
C GLU A 497 14.34 48.35 -22.90
N GLN A 498 15.35 49.19 -22.71
CA GLN A 498 16.48 48.91 -21.81
C GLN A 498 16.08 48.87 -20.33
N THR A 499 15.03 49.60 -19.95
CA THR A 499 14.50 49.64 -18.56
C THR A 499 13.32 48.69 -18.35
N LYS A 500 12.81 48.07 -19.43
CA LYS A 500 11.66 47.17 -19.41
C LYS A 500 11.87 45.94 -18.56
N GLU A 501 13.01 45.25 -18.69
CA GLU A 501 13.30 44.06 -17.89
C GLU A 501 13.33 44.35 -16.38
N GLU A 502 13.89 45.50 -15.99
CA GLU A 502 13.90 45.94 -14.58
C GLU A 502 12.49 46.29 -14.10
N ARG A 503 11.71 47.00 -14.91
CA ARG A 503 10.32 47.36 -14.60
C ARG A 503 9.42 46.13 -14.48
N ASP A 504 9.42 45.25 -15.48
CA ASP A 504 8.60 44.04 -15.52
C ASP A 504 8.92 43.13 -14.32
N SER A 505 10.20 43.00 -13.96
CA SER A 505 10.61 42.25 -12.77
C SER A 505 10.11 42.87 -11.46
N LEU A 506 10.09 44.21 -11.34
CA LEU A 506 9.60 44.90 -10.15
C LEU A 506 8.06 44.83 -10.05
N GLU A 507 7.36 44.93 -11.18
CA GLU A 507 5.89 44.80 -11.26
C GLU A 507 5.44 43.38 -10.92
N GLU A 508 6.13 42.34 -11.40
CA GLU A 508 5.83 40.95 -11.05
C GLU A 508 6.01 40.69 -9.54
N GLN A 509 7.08 41.22 -8.94
CA GLN A 509 7.31 41.12 -7.50
C GLN A 509 6.27 41.89 -6.68
N LEU A 510 5.84 43.07 -7.16
CA LEU A 510 4.79 43.86 -6.53
C LEU A 510 3.44 43.13 -6.59
N GLU A 511 3.10 42.50 -7.72
CA GLU A 511 1.86 41.72 -7.86
C GLU A 511 1.83 40.53 -6.90
N LYS A 512 2.96 39.83 -6.73
CA LYS A 512 3.10 38.74 -5.74
C LYS A 512 2.88 39.24 -4.30
N LEU A 513 3.50 40.36 -3.92
CA LEU A 513 3.35 40.95 -2.58
C LEU A 513 1.92 41.46 -2.33
N MET A 514 1.26 42.05 -3.32
CA MET A 514 -0.13 42.51 -3.20
C MET A 514 -1.13 41.36 -3.06
N LYS A 515 -0.88 40.21 -3.72
CA LYS A 515 -1.66 38.99 -3.50
C LYS A 515 -1.47 38.45 -2.08
N LEU A 516 -0.24 38.48 -1.57
CA LEU A 516 0.07 38.04 -0.21
C LEU A 516 -0.64 38.89 0.85
N GLN A 517 -0.59 40.23 0.73
CA GLN A 517 -1.29 41.16 1.65
C GLN A 517 -2.81 40.90 1.67
N LYS A 518 -3.41 40.69 0.51
CA LYS A 518 -4.85 40.39 0.40
C LYS A 518 -5.18 39.04 1.04
N GLY A 519 -4.30 38.05 0.92
CA GLY A 519 -4.40 36.77 1.62
C GLY A 519 -4.39 36.94 3.14
N GLU A 520 -3.45 37.73 3.68
CA GLU A 520 -3.34 38.02 5.13
C GLU A 520 -4.60 38.71 5.69
N GLU A 521 -5.14 39.71 4.99
CA GLU A 521 -6.38 40.41 5.40
C GLU A 521 -7.60 39.46 5.41
N GLN A 522 -7.67 38.53 4.46
CA GLN A 522 -8.74 37.54 4.39
C GLN A 522 -8.57 36.44 5.45
N GLU A 523 -7.34 36.02 5.74
CA GLU A 523 -7.05 35.10 6.84
C GLU A 523 -7.49 35.69 8.19
N GLU A 524 -7.14 36.95 8.47
CA GLU A 524 -7.54 37.62 9.73
C GLU A 524 -9.06 37.72 9.87
N ALA A 525 -9.77 38.02 8.77
CA ALA A 525 -11.24 38.05 8.76
C ALA A 525 -11.86 36.66 9.04
N ILE A 526 -11.30 35.59 8.44
CA ILE A 526 -11.74 34.21 8.67
C ILE A 526 -11.48 33.81 10.14
N GLN A 527 -10.30 34.11 10.67
CA GLN A 527 -9.96 33.81 12.07
C GLN A 527 -10.87 34.55 13.05
N LYS A 528 -11.17 35.82 12.79
CA LYS A 528 -12.09 36.61 13.61
C LYS A 528 -13.51 36.04 13.58
N SER A 529 -14.03 35.69 12.40
CA SER A 529 -15.35 35.08 12.27
C SER A 529 -15.43 33.72 12.98
N LEU A 530 -14.35 32.92 12.92
CA LEU A 530 -14.27 31.63 13.61
C LEU A 530 -14.31 31.81 15.13
N GLN A 531 -13.58 32.80 15.65
CA GLN A 531 -13.57 33.12 17.07
C GLN A 531 -14.96 33.60 17.55
N GLU A 532 -15.63 34.46 16.78
CA GLU A 532 -16.99 34.92 17.08
C GLU A 532 -18.00 33.75 17.12
N SER A 533 -17.90 32.77 16.20
CA SER A 533 -18.76 31.57 16.23
C SER A 533 -18.46 30.67 17.42
N PHE A 534 -17.19 30.51 17.81
CA PHE A 534 -16.82 29.74 19.00
C PHE A 534 -17.35 30.35 20.29
N ASP A 535 -17.24 31.68 20.42
CA ASP A 535 -17.75 32.42 21.56
C ASP A 535 -19.29 32.30 21.64
N ASN A 536 -19.99 32.30 20.51
CA ASN A 536 -21.44 32.06 20.45
C ASN A 536 -21.83 30.65 20.95
N LEU A 537 -21.09 29.62 20.53
CA LEU A 537 -21.31 28.23 20.94
C LEU A 537 -21.04 27.99 22.44
N ASP A 538 -20.07 28.69 23.03
CA ASP A 538 -19.69 28.52 24.44
C ASP A 538 -20.53 29.34 25.41
N HIS A 539 -20.98 30.53 25.00
CA HIS A 539 -21.48 31.53 25.96
C HIS A 539 -22.84 32.15 25.60
N HIS A 540 -23.37 31.96 24.38
CA HIS A 540 -24.57 32.66 23.90
C HIS A 540 -25.64 31.76 23.27
N LEU A 541 -25.66 30.47 23.58
CA LEU A 541 -26.67 29.53 23.05
C LEU A 541 -28.13 29.92 23.38
N ASP A 542 -28.37 30.55 24.52
CA ASP A 542 -29.69 31.02 24.94
C ASP A 542 -30.14 32.29 24.20
N ASP A 543 -29.20 33.04 23.61
CA ASP A 543 -29.44 34.29 22.89
C ASP A 543 -29.78 34.06 21.40
N ILE A 544 -29.60 32.83 20.89
CA ILE A 544 -29.85 32.48 19.49
C ILE A 544 -31.36 32.45 19.22
N VAL A 545 -31.81 33.33 18.31
CA VAL A 545 -33.20 33.36 17.85
C VAL A 545 -33.47 32.19 16.90
N ILE A 546 -34.28 31.24 17.36
CA ILE A 546 -34.69 30.08 16.58
C ILE A 546 -35.72 30.47 15.52
N THR A 547 -35.42 30.18 14.26
CA THR A 547 -36.33 30.42 13.13
C THR A 547 -37.40 29.34 13.02
N GLU A 548 -38.56 29.71 12.47
CA GLU A 548 -39.69 28.77 12.33
C GLU A 548 -39.44 27.70 11.25
N ASP A 549 -38.58 28.01 10.28
CA ASP A 549 -38.12 27.05 9.26
C ASP A 549 -37.27 25.94 9.88
N THR A 550 -36.38 26.25 10.83
CA THR A 550 -35.60 25.26 11.58
C THR A 550 -36.51 24.29 12.34
N LYS A 551 -37.55 24.80 13.01
CA LYS A 551 -38.54 23.96 13.72
C LYS A 551 -39.27 23.02 12.77
N GLN A 552 -39.71 23.52 11.62
CA GLN A 552 -40.37 22.68 10.61
C GLN A 552 -39.43 21.63 10.03
N LEU A 553 -38.16 21.97 9.81
CA LEU A 553 -37.16 21.03 9.30
C LEU A 553 -36.88 19.90 10.31
N LEU A 554 -36.72 20.24 11.60
CA LEU A 554 -36.59 19.25 12.67
C LEU A 554 -37.81 18.32 12.71
N GLN A 555 -39.03 18.88 12.69
CA GLN A 555 -40.26 18.08 12.68
C GLN A 555 -40.36 17.18 11.44
N ARG A 556 -39.92 17.64 10.26
CA ARG A 556 -39.87 16.79 9.06
C ARG A 556 -38.86 15.66 9.21
N LYS A 557 -37.68 15.92 9.76
CA LYS A 557 -36.67 14.88 10.04
C LYS A 557 -37.19 13.84 11.05
N LEU A 558 -37.91 14.28 12.09
CA LEU A 558 -38.57 13.38 13.05
C LEU A 558 -39.70 12.54 12.39
N LYS A 559 -40.47 13.11 11.45
CA LYS A 559 -41.57 12.43 10.74
C LYS A 559 -41.13 11.49 9.60
N ARG A 560 -40.02 11.78 8.91
CA ARG A 560 -39.53 10.99 7.75
C ARG A 560 -39.18 9.54 8.13
N ASN A 561 -38.99 9.26 9.41
CA ASN A 561 -38.77 7.92 9.96
C ASN A 561 -40.05 7.09 10.21
N GLN A 562 -41.25 7.54 9.79
CA GLN A 562 -42.54 6.91 10.15
C GLN A 562 -43.37 6.29 9.00
N THR A 563 -43.01 6.45 7.72
CA THR A 563 -43.74 5.76 6.63
C THR A 563 -43.36 4.27 6.59
N ILE A 564 -44.09 3.48 7.37
CA ILE A 564 -43.88 2.05 7.55
C ILE A 564 -44.88 1.28 6.69
N LYS A 565 -44.41 0.33 5.87
CA LYS A 565 -45.29 -0.67 5.27
C LYS A 565 -45.56 -1.79 6.30
N GLU A 566 -46.82 -1.96 6.69
CA GLU A 566 -47.25 -3.13 7.45
C GLU A 566 -47.45 -4.32 6.50
N MET A 567 -46.83 -5.46 6.80
CA MET A 567 -47.10 -6.73 6.12
C MET A 567 -47.63 -7.75 7.13
N SER A 568 -48.68 -8.49 6.76
CA SER A 568 -49.15 -9.66 7.51
C SER A 568 -48.31 -10.88 7.17
N THR A 569 -48.14 -11.78 8.14
CA THR A 569 -47.42 -13.06 8.03
C THR A 569 -47.95 -13.97 6.92
N ASP A 570 -49.17 -13.72 6.43
CA ASP A 570 -49.82 -14.53 5.38
C ASP A 570 -49.29 -14.25 3.95
N GLU A 571 -48.60 -13.14 3.69
CA GLU A 571 -48.09 -12.81 2.34
C GLU A 571 -46.69 -13.40 2.03
N ILE A 572 -46.02 -14.02 3.01
CA ILE A 572 -44.65 -14.52 2.87
C ILE A 572 -44.60 -15.91 2.21
N ILE A 573 -45.66 -16.70 2.35
CA ILE A 573 -45.69 -18.10 1.89
C ILE A 573 -45.65 -18.19 0.35
N LEU A 574 -46.01 -17.14 -0.39
CA LEU A 574 -46.06 -17.20 -1.86
C LEU A 574 -44.74 -16.85 -2.58
N ASN A 575 -43.75 -16.27 -1.89
CA ASN A 575 -42.53 -15.74 -2.53
C ASN A 575 -41.25 -16.54 -2.24
N GLN A 576 -41.30 -17.56 -1.38
CA GLN A 576 -40.13 -18.40 -1.06
C GLN A 576 -39.90 -19.57 -2.03
N GLU A 577 -40.85 -19.91 -2.91
CA GLU A 577 -40.69 -21.02 -3.88
C GLU A 577 -39.84 -20.68 -5.13
N LYS A 578 -39.19 -19.51 -5.22
CA LYS A 578 -38.40 -19.10 -6.40
C LYS A 578 -36.90 -18.88 -6.19
N LYS A 579 -36.32 -19.34 -5.08
CA LYS A 579 -34.86 -19.36 -4.87
C LYS A 579 -34.38 -20.68 -4.27
N SER A 580 -34.68 -21.81 -4.91
CA SER A 580 -34.06 -23.10 -4.55
C SER A 580 -33.81 -24.02 -5.75
N THR A 581 -33.27 -23.50 -6.84
CA THR A 581 -32.82 -24.34 -7.97
C THR A 581 -31.61 -23.73 -8.67
N THR A 582 -30.48 -23.61 -7.98
CA THR A 582 -29.16 -23.45 -8.64
C THR A 582 -28.00 -23.70 -7.67
N LYS A 583 -27.83 -24.94 -7.21
CA LYS A 583 -26.56 -25.44 -6.64
C LYS A 583 -26.65 -26.98 -6.58
N LYS A 584 -26.55 -27.63 -7.74
CA LYS A 584 -26.44 -29.10 -7.86
C LYS A 584 -25.99 -29.55 -9.26
N VAL A 585 -24.90 -28.96 -9.75
CA VAL A 585 -24.08 -29.49 -10.85
C VAL A 585 -22.68 -28.93 -10.60
N ILE A 586 -21.61 -29.66 -10.92
CA ILE A 586 -20.21 -29.44 -10.52
C ILE A 586 -19.85 -30.10 -9.19
N GLU A 587 -20.15 -31.40 -9.07
CA GLU A 587 -19.36 -32.28 -8.21
C GLU A 587 -19.42 -33.71 -8.75
N GLN A 588 -19.03 -33.88 -10.01
CA GLN A 588 -18.85 -35.19 -10.63
C GLN A 588 -18.09 -35.03 -11.95
N GLU A 589 -16.80 -34.71 -11.87
CA GLU A 589 -15.83 -35.10 -12.89
C GLU A 589 -14.42 -34.83 -12.33
N GLN A 590 -13.58 -35.87 -12.34
CA GLN A 590 -12.18 -35.91 -11.89
C GLN A 590 -11.90 -36.25 -10.42
N ARG A 591 -12.45 -37.38 -9.95
CA ARG A 591 -11.62 -38.36 -9.22
C ARG A 591 -11.23 -39.46 -10.21
N GLN A 592 -10.22 -39.19 -11.04
CA GLN A 592 -9.44 -40.29 -11.59
C GLN A 592 -8.55 -40.77 -10.44
N THR A 593 -9.04 -41.76 -9.70
CA THR A 593 -8.18 -42.67 -8.94
C THR A 593 -7.17 -43.24 -9.93
N ARG A 594 -5.94 -42.71 -9.93
CA ARG A 594 -4.78 -43.53 -10.27
C ARG A 594 -4.76 -44.61 -9.19
N THR A 595 -5.24 -45.81 -9.54
CA THR A 595 -4.92 -47.02 -8.80
C THR A 595 -3.43 -47.28 -9.02
N THR A 596 -2.58 -46.59 -8.27
CA THR A 596 -1.20 -47.02 -8.04
C THR A 596 -1.30 -48.17 -7.05
N THR A 597 -0.73 -49.32 -7.42
CA THR A 597 -0.57 -50.45 -6.50
C THR A 597 0.24 -49.98 -5.30
N SER A 598 -0.40 -49.94 -4.13
CA SER A 598 0.21 -49.50 -2.87
C SER A 598 1.12 -50.61 -2.37
N HIS A 599 2.40 -50.50 -2.68
CA HIS A 599 3.44 -51.34 -2.09
C HIS A 599 4.14 -50.53 -1.01
N SER A 600 4.22 -51.06 0.21
CA SER A 600 4.92 -50.35 1.28
C SER A 600 6.42 -50.34 1.02
N SER A 601 7.12 -49.25 1.35
CA SER A 601 8.57 -49.17 1.10
C SER A 601 9.36 -50.30 1.79
N LYS A 602 8.86 -50.82 2.91
CA LYS A 602 9.47 -51.93 3.67
C LYS A 602 9.38 -53.28 2.94
N GLU A 603 8.37 -53.47 2.12
CA GLU A 603 8.19 -54.70 1.34
C GLU A 603 9.07 -54.70 0.09
N ILE A 604 9.31 -53.53 -0.52
CA ILE A 604 10.11 -53.41 -1.75
C ILE A 604 11.61 -53.44 -1.49
N ILE A 605 12.08 -52.84 -0.39
CA ILE A 605 13.52 -52.75 -0.08
C ILE A 605 14.25 -54.10 -0.17
N PRO A 606 13.75 -55.21 0.42
CA PRO A 606 14.40 -56.52 0.29
C PRO A 606 14.52 -56.99 -1.15
N TRP A 607 13.51 -56.74 -1.98
CA TRP A 607 13.54 -57.09 -3.41
C TRP A 607 14.54 -56.24 -4.18
N ILE A 608 14.68 -54.96 -3.83
CA ILE A 608 15.71 -54.07 -4.40
C ILE A 608 17.12 -54.52 -3.97
N ASP A 609 17.33 -54.89 -2.71
CA ASP A 609 18.60 -55.45 -2.24
C ASP A 609 18.94 -56.76 -2.93
N GLN A 610 17.94 -57.63 -3.12
CA GLN A 610 18.10 -58.86 -3.87
C GLN A 610 18.49 -58.55 -5.33
N ALA A 611 17.81 -57.61 -5.98
CA ALA A 611 18.13 -57.18 -7.35
C ALA A 611 19.56 -56.65 -7.46
N VAL A 612 20.02 -55.82 -6.50
CA VAL A 612 21.40 -55.34 -6.44
C VAL A 612 22.37 -56.50 -6.25
N SER A 613 22.11 -57.43 -5.33
CA SER A 613 23.01 -58.56 -5.05
C SER A 613 23.19 -59.49 -6.25
N VAL A 614 22.15 -59.65 -7.07
CA VAL A 614 22.15 -60.49 -8.27
C VAL A 614 23.03 -59.89 -9.38
N ILE A 615 23.15 -58.56 -9.45
CA ILE A 615 23.96 -57.87 -10.47
C ILE A 615 25.31 -57.36 -9.96
N GLU A 616 25.55 -57.34 -8.64
CA GLU A 616 26.75 -56.76 -8.02
C GLU A 616 28.04 -57.49 -8.40
N SER A 617 27.97 -58.81 -8.63
CA SER A 617 29.12 -59.61 -9.07
C SER A 617 29.39 -59.52 -10.57
N LEU A 618 28.51 -58.87 -11.34
CA LEU A 618 28.61 -58.78 -12.80
C LEU A 618 29.27 -57.46 -13.21
N PRO A 619 30.27 -57.48 -14.10
CA PRO A 619 30.90 -56.26 -14.58
C PRO A 619 29.92 -55.42 -15.43
N GLY A 620 29.98 -54.09 -15.31
CA GLY A 620 29.21 -53.18 -16.15
C GLY A 620 27.88 -52.69 -15.56
N PHE A 621 27.53 -53.08 -14.33
CA PHE A 621 26.30 -52.65 -13.64
C PHE A 621 26.54 -51.56 -12.57
N GLU A 622 27.77 -51.10 -12.39
CA GLU A 622 28.20 -50.23 -11.27
C GLU A 622 27.36 -48.95 -11.18
N LYS A 623 27.06 -48.31 -12.32
CA LYS A 623 26.26 -47.08 -12.38
C LYS A 623 24.77 -47.29 -12.09
N ILE A 624 24.21 -48.43 -12.51
CA ILE A 624 22.82 -48.79 -12.19
C ILE A 624 22.72 -49.06 -10.69
N ILE A 625 23.69 -49.78 -10.12
CA ILE A 625 23.77 -50.04 -8.68
C ILE A 625 23.92 -48.73 -7.89
N GLU A 626 24.77 -47.79 -8.34
CA GLU A 626 24.94 -46.47 -7.71
C GLU A 626 23.63 -45.67 -7.71
N SER A 627 22.89 -45.67 -8.83
CA SER A 627 21.57 -45.05 -8.95
C SER A 627 20.55 -45.68 -7.98
N ILE A 628 20.43 -47.01 -8.00
CA ILE A 628 19.53 -47.76 -7.13
C ILE A 628 19.86 -47.48 -5.66
N ARG A 629 21.14 -47.54 -5.26
CA ARG A 629 21.58 -47.26 -3.87
C ARG A 629 21.23 -45.85 -3.44
N THR A 630 21.43 -44.84 -4.30
CA THR A 630 21.12 -43.45 -3.98
C THR A 630 19.61 -43.22 -3.78
N LYS A 631 18.78 -43.79 -4.67
CA LYS A 631 17.32 -43.71 -4.57
C LYS A 631 16.79 -44.52 -3.38
N LYS A 632 17.38 -45.68 -3.11
CA LYS A 632 17.10 -46.51 -1.94
C LYS A 632 17.43 -45.77 -0.64
N ASP A 633 18.57 -45.10 -0.57
CA ASP A 633 18.98 -44.31 0.61
C ASP A 633 17.97 -43.19 0.90
N ARG A 634 17.46 -42.50 -0.14
CA ARG A 634 16.37 -41.53 0.01
C ARG A 634 15.05 -42.16 0.50
N LEU A 635 14.75 -43.38 0.05
CA LEU A 635 13.57 -44.14 0.46
C LEU A 635 13.69 -44.67 1.91
N GLU A 636 14.90 -45.02 2.36
CA GLU A 636 15.22 -45.58 3.68
C GLU A 636 15.37 -44.49 4.75
N ASN A 637 16.16 -43.45 4.48
CA ASN A 637 16.52 -42.41 5.44
C ASN A 637 15.47 -41.29 5.58
N ARG A 638 14.42 -41.30 4.76
CA ARG A 638 13.21 -40.45 4.79
C ARG A 638 13.40 -39.13 5.56
N ASN A 639 13.80 -38.06 4.90
CA ASN A 639 13.78 -36.73 5.53
C ASN A 639 12.65 -35.91 4.93
N LEU A 640 11.45 -36.06 5.50
CA LEU A 640 10.26 -35.34 5.05
C LEU A 640 10.07 -34.07 5.87
N THR A 641 9.77 -32.96 5.22
CA THR A 641 9.53 -31.66 5.87
C THR A 641 8.08 -31.26 5.74
N ILE A 642 7.41 -31.07 6.88
CA ILE A 642 6.01 -30.67 6.95
C ILE A 642 5.94 -29.29 7.59
N ALA A 643 5.48 -28.30 6.84
CA ALA A 643 5.43 -26.91 7.30
C ALA A 643 4.02 -26.52 7.75
N LEU A 644 3.91 -25.96 8.95
CA LEU A 644 2.68 -25.45 9.52
C LEU A 644 2.62 -23.93 9.40
N PHE A 645 1.52 -23.41 8.84
CA PHE A 645 1.27 -21.99 8.64
C PHE A 645 -0.08 -21.57 9.23
N GLY A 646 -0.29 -20.28 9.43
CA GLY A 646 -1.54 -19.72 9.97
C GLY A 646 -1.30 -18.52 10.88
N ALA A 647 -2.30 -17.67 11.10
CA ALA A 647 -2.24 -16.51 11.99
C ALA A 647 -1.71 -16.83 13.41
N PHE A 648 -1.34 -15.77 14.11
CA PHE A 648 -0.98 -15.89 15.51
C PHE A 648 -2.16 -16.45 16.32
N SER A 649 -1.91 -17.34 17.29
CA SER A 649 -2.95 -18.04 18.07
C SER A 649 -3.93 -18.91 17.25
N ALA A 650 -3.64 -19.23 15.99
CA ALA A 650 -4.46 -20.15 15.20
C ALA A 650 -4.46 -21.61 15.72
N GLY A 651 -3.59 -21.93 16.68
CA GLY A 651 -3.45 -23.27 17.25
C GLY A 651 -2.45 -24.19 16.52
N LYS A 652 -1.44 -23.62 15.84
CA LYS A 652 -0.36 -24.39 15.16
C LYS A 652 0.41 -25.27 16.13
N SER A 653 0.95 -24.69 17.20
CA SER A 653 1.72 -25.41 18.22
C SER A 653 0.85 -26.43 18.97
N SER A 654 -0.45 -26.13 19.18
CA SER A 654 -1.42 -27.09 19.73
C SER A 654 -1.64 -28.29 18.79
N LEU A 655 -1.75 -28.06 17.48
CA LEU A 655 -1.85 -29.15 16.49
C LEU A 655 -0.58 -29.99 16.46
N ILE A 656 0.60 -29.38 16.54
CA ILE A 656 1.88 -30.09 16.67
C ILE A 656 1.89 -30.98 17.91
N ASN A 657 1.47 -30.45 19.06
CA ASN A 657 1.41 -31.22 20.31
C ASN A 657 0.45 -32.41 20.20
N ALA A 658 -0.72 -32.22 19.59
CA ALA A 658 -1.68 -33.30 19.34
C ALA A 658 -1.10 -34.38 18.42
N LEU A 659 -0.47 -33.99 17.31
CA LEU A 659 0.19 -34.88 16.36
C LEU A 659 1.37 -35.67 16.97
N ILE A 660 2.12 -35.05 17.89
CA ILE A 660 3.21 -35.69 18.63
C ILE A 660 2.67 -36.59 19.75
N GLY A 661 1.46 -36.30 20.24
CA GLY A 661 0.85 -36.94 21.41
C GLY A 661 1.43 -36.48 22.74
N LYS A 662 2.11 -35.33 22.78
CA LYS A 662 2.69 -34.74 24.00
C LYS A 662 2.70 -33.22 23.93
N ASN A 663 2.50 -32.57 25.07
CA ASN A 663 2.67 -31.13 25.20
C ASN A 663 4.17 -30.74 25.21
N LEU A 664 4.73 -30.46 24.03
CA LEU A 664 6.16 -30.18 23.81
C LEU A 664 6.42 -28.72 23.42
N MET A 665 5.62 -28.21 22.48
CA MET A 665 5.74 -26.85 21.96
C MET A 665 5.02 -25.88 22.90
N PRO A 666 5.69 -24.79 23.32
CA PRO A 666 5.06 -23.78 24.17
C PRO A 666 4.02 -22.98 23.39
N SER A 667 2.90 -22.66 24.03
CA SER A 667 1.94 -21.66 23.58
C SER A 667 2.42 -20.27 23.99
N SER A 668 2.93 -19.47 23.06
CA SER A 668 3.23 -18.05 23.31
C SER A 668 2.07 -17.18 22.84
N PRO A 669 1.61 -16.19 23.63
CA PRO A 669 0.59 -15.21 23.24
C PRO A 669 1.18 -13.89 22.68
N ASN A 670 2.51 -13.73 22.62
CA ASN A 670 3.14 -12.47 22.21
C ASN A 670 3.47 -12.41 20.70
N PRO A 671 3.00 -11.40 19.94
CA PRO A 671 3.18 -11.30 18.48
C PRO A 671 4.57 -10.81 18.03
N THR A 672 5.40 -10.32 18.96
CA THR A 672 6.56 -9.43 18.68
C THR A 672 7.77 -10.13 18.07
N THR A 673 7.92 -11.43 18.31
CA THR A 673 9.17 -12.14 18.04
C THR A 673 8.92 -13.58 17.65
N ALA A 674 8.74 -13.84 16.35
CA ALA A 674 8.38 -15.15 15.86
C ALA A 674 9.63 -15.98 15.50
N VAL A 675 9.89 -17.03 16.28
CA VAL A 675 10.99 -17.97 16.07
C VAL A 675 10.51 -19.20 15.30
N ILE A 676 11.28 -19.63 14.29
CA ILE A 676 10.99 -20.86 13.55
C ILE A 676 11.44 -22.07 14.37
N ASN A 677 10.53 -22.99 14.65
CA ASN A 677 10.83 -24.19 15.42
C ASN A 677 10.70 -25.43 14.53
N ARG A 678 11.75 -26.26 14.51
CA ARG A 678 11.84 -27.49 13.72
C ARG A 678 11.95 -28.67 14.67
N ILE A 679 10.99 -29.58 14.65
CA ILE A 679 11.02 -30.81 15.44
C ILE A 679 11.55 -31.91 14.53
N SER A 680 12.79 -32.31 14.75
CA SER A 680 13.56 -33.17 13.84
C SER A 680 13.84 -34.56 14.43
N PRO A 681 14.07 -35.57 13.56
CA PRO A 681 14.53 -36.90 13.99
C PRO A 681 15.82 -36.88 14.79
N VAL A 682 15.90 -37.78 15.78
CA VAL A 682 17.11 -38.01 16.58
C VAL A 682 18.14 -38.83 15.78
N SER A 683 19.42 -38.63 16.07
CA SER A 683 20.53 -39.39 15.50
C SER A 683 21.58 -39.72 16.56
N GLU A 684 22.61 -40.51 16.22
CA GLU A 684 23.73 -40.82 17.13
C GLU A 684 24.41 -39.56 17.70
N THR A 685 24.48 -38.49 16.91
CA THR A 685 25.08 -37.21 17.29
C THR A 685 24.07 -36.21 17.85
N LYS A 686 22.76 -36.42 17.59
CA LYS A 686 21.66 -35.51 17.93
C LYS A 686 20.64 -36.23 18.81
N LYS A 687 20.90 -36.25 20.11
CA LYS A 687 20.14 -37.05 21.08
C LYS A 687 18.75 -36.47 21.34
N HIS A 688 17.84 -37.34 21.74
CA HIS A 688 16.51 -36.97 22.25
C HIS A 688 16.60 -35.89 23.33
N GLY A 689 15.75 -34.86 23.21
CA GLY A 689 15.65 -33.77 24.21
C GLY A 689 16.78 -32.74 24.12
N THR A 690 17.46 -32.66 22.97
CA THR A 690 18.45 -31.61 22.70
C THR A 690 17.94 -30.69 21.61
N ALA A 691 18.27 -29.40 21.66
CA ALA A 691 17.92 -28.45 20.62
C ALA A 691 19.15 -27.67 20.14
N LYS A 692 19.20 -27.39 18.85
CA LYS A 692 20.22 -26.54 18.23
C LYS A 692 19.60 -25.19 17.88
N VAL A 693 20.07 -24.14 18.53
CA VAL A 693 19.61 -22.76 18.31
C VAL A 693 20.54 -22.08 17.32
N TYR A 694 19.96 -21.43 16.31
CA TYR A 694 20.64 -20.59 15.33
C TYR A 694 20.37 -19.14 15.70
N LEU A 695 21.41 -18.37 16.01
CA LEU A 695 21.27 -16.94 16.30
C LEU A 695 21.50 -16.10 15.05
N LYS A 696 20.70 -15.04 14.92
CA LYS A 696 20.76 -14.07 13.84
C LYS A 696 22.16 -13.50 13.70
N SER A 697 22.56 -13.20 12.46
CA SER A 697 23.82 -12.49 12.19
C SER A 697 23.72 -11.02 12.61
N GLU A 698 24.88 -10.39 12.82
CA GLU A 698 24.95 -8.97 13.16
C GLU A 698 24.29 -8.08 12.10
N GLN A 699 24.50 -8.39 10.82
CA GLN A 699 23.87 -7.68 9.71
C GLN A 699 22.34 -7.76 9.76
N LEU A 700 21.81 -8.94 10.07
CA LEU A 700 20.35 -9.16 10.08
C LEU A 700 19.70 -8.41 11.25
N LEU A 701 20.31 -8.44 12.44
CA LEU A 701 19.86 -7.66 13.60
C LEU A 701 19.95 -6.14 13.37
N MET A 702 20.99 -5.70 12.68
CA MET A 702 21.18 -4.29 12.35
C MET A 702 20.13 -3.79 11.39
N ASP A 703 19.88 -4.55 10.33
CA ASP A 703 18.87 -4.22 9.35
C ASP A 703 17.48 -4.14 9.99
N ASP A 704 17.12 -5.13 10.83
CA ASP A 704 15.87 -5.14 11.60
C ASP A 704 15.74 -3.85 12.43
N LEU A 705 16.80 -3.45 13.13
CA LEU A 705 16.77 -2.25 13.98
C LEU A 705 16.73 -0.95 13.17
N ILE A 706 17.53 -0.84 12.09
CA ILE A 706 17.60 0.35 11.23
C ILE A 706 16.23 0.69 10.64
N GLU A 707 15.51 -0.33 10.16
CA GLU A 707 14.18 -0.16 9.58
C GLU A 707 13.20 0.47 10.58
N ILE A 708 13.23 -0.01 11.82
CA ILE A 708 12.39 0.47 12.92
C ILE A 708 12.76 1.91 13.32
N VAL A 709 14.06 2.21 13.43
CA VAL A 709 14.53 3.51 13.95
C VAL A 709 14.76 4.57 12.86
N LYS A 710 14.54 4.24 11.58
CA LYS A 710 14.69 5.12 10.42
C LYS A 710 14.06 6.52 10.61
N PRO A 711 12.87 6.68 11.21
CA PRO A 711 12.26 8.01 11.45
C PRO A 711 13.06 8.92 12.41
N PHE A 712 13.96 8.35 13.21
CA PHE A 712 14.73 9.06 14.24
C PHE A 712 16.16 9.39 13.80
N ASN A 713 16.47 9.22 12.51
CA ASN A 713 17.77 9.48 11.90
C ASN A 713 18.92 8.78 12.65
N PRO A 714 19.00 7.43 12.59
CA PRO A 714 20.05 6.68 13.27
C PRO A 714 21.44 7.06 12.77
N PRO A 715 22.48 6.88 13.61
CA PRO A 715 23.86 7.08 13.21
C PRO A 715 24.24 6.11 12.08
N LYS A 716 25.11 6.57 11.17
CA LYS A 716 25.73 5.67 10.19
C LYS A 716 26.80 4.84 10.89
N THR A 717 26.46 3.61 11.27
CA THR A 717 27.36 2.62 11.87
C THR A 717 27.26 1.29 11.14
N ASN A 718 28.33 0.50 11.21
CA ASN A 718 28.39 -0.88 10.73
C ASN A 718 28.41 -1.89 11.88
N HIS A 719 28.18 -1.45 13.12
CA HIS A 719 28.19 -2.29 14.31
C HIS A 719 26.85 -2.25 15.06
N PHE A 720 26.27 -3.42 15.30
CA PHE A 720 24.94 -3.53 15.91
C PHE A 720 24.93 -2.99 17.35
N GLY A 721 25.99 -3.26 18.11
CA GLY A 721 26.14 -2.77 19.48
C GLY A 721 26.13 -1.24 19.57
N GLU A 722 26.74 -0.53 18.62
CA GLU A 722 26.75 0.95 18.59
C GLU A 722 25.35 1.51 18.30
N LEU A 723 24.62 0.89 17.37
CA LEU A 723 23.25 1.28 17.04
C LEU A 723 22.30 1.03 18.21
N LEU A 724 22.47 -0.11 18.90
CA LEU A 724 21.66 -0.46 20.05
C LEU A 724 21.94 0.45 21.25
N GLN A 725 23.22 0.78 21.50
CA GLN A 725 23.62 1.75 22.52
C GLN A 725 23.05 3.13 22.21
N TRP A 726 23.09 3.59 20.96
CA TRP A 726 22.44 4.83 20.56
C TRP A 726 20.94 4.82 20.84
N ALA A 727 20.26 3.70 20.55
CA ALA A 727 18.82 3.56 20.81
C ALA A 727 18.49 3.65 22.31
N GLU A 728 19.33 3.04 23.16
CA GLU A 728 19.24 3.12 24.61
C GLU A 728 19.50 4.56 25.12
N GLU A 729 20.61 5.19 24.68
CA GLU A 729 21.00 6.55 25.10
C GLU A 729 19.98 7.63 24.69
N LYS A 730 19.39 7.49 23.50
CA LYS A 730 18.33 8.39 23.01
C LYS A 730 16.95 8.04 23.53
N ARG A 731 16.84 6.98 24.34
CA ARG A 731 15.58 6.45 24.88
C ARG A 731 14.54 6.24 23.79
N ILE A 732 14.97 5.71 22.64
CA ILE A 732 14.09 5.39 21.51
C ILE A 732 12.92 4.49 21.94
N PRO A 733 13.10 3.49 22.82
CA PRO A 733 11.97 2.67 23.27
C PRO A 733 10.95 3.40 24.16
N GLU A 734 11.21 4.65 24.58
CA GLU A 734 10.29 5.49 25.36
C GLU A 734 9.57 6.54 24.47
N LYS A 735 9.90 6.58 23.17
CA LYS A 735 9.37 7.58 22.23
C LYS A 735 7.93 7.23 21.82
N ALA A 736 7.02 8.18 22.06
CA ALA A 736 5.61 8.04 21.70
C ALA A 736 5.38 7.94 20.18
N GLU A 737 6.33 8.39 19.34
CA GLU A 737 6.25 8.26 17.89
C GLU A 737 6.47 6.82 17.39
N LEU A 738 7.00 5.92 18.22
CA LEU A 738 7.24 4.51 17.87
C LEU A 738 6.05 3.65 18.31
N ASN A 739 5.58 2.70 17.47
CA ASN A 739 4.57 1.72 17.90
C ASN A 739 5.10 0.95 19.13
N LYS A 740 4.23 0.71 20.12
CA LYS A 740 4.51 -0.06 21.34
C LYS A 740 5.14 -1.44 21.07
N MET A 741 4.80 -2.10 19.96
CA MET A 741 5.41 -3.37 19.57
C MET A 741 6.90 -3.22 19.23
N TYR A 742 7.26 -2.17 18.47
CA TYR A 742 8.66 -1.83 18.22
C TYR A 742 9.38 -1.38 19.49
N GLN A 743 8.69 -0.70 20.40
CA GLN A 743 9.26 -0.34 21.71
C GLN A 743 9.62 -1.60 22.51
N ALA A 744 8.72 -2.59 22.54
CA ALA A 744 8.96 -3.88 23.19
C ALA A 744 10.13 -4.64 22.54
N TYR A 745 10.16 -4.71 21.20
CA TYR A 745 11.25 -5.36 20.47
C TYR A 745 12.62 -4.73 20.76
N ILE A 746 12.74 -3.39 20.71
CA ILE A 746 14.01 -2.73 21.00
C ILE A 746 14.40 -2.93 22.48
N LYS A 747 13.44 -2.91 23.42
CA LYS A 747 13.71 -3.24 24.84
C LYS A 747 14.24 -4.67 24.98
N ALA A 748 13.64 -5.63 24.28
CA ALA A 748 14.07 -7.02 24.29
C ALA A 748 15.51 -7.16 23.78
N LEU A 749 15.86 -6.47 22.69
CA LEU A 749 17.24 -6.40 22.19
C LEU A 749 18.17 -5.79 23.25
N ILE A 750 17.84 -4.63 23.83
CA ILE A 750 18.70 -3.99 24.85
C ILE A 750 18.94 -4.93 26.04
N LEU A 751 17.89 -5.59 26.55
CA LEU A 751 17.98 -6.50 27.70
C LEU A 751 18.80 -7.76 27.37
N GLY A 752 18.62 -8.33 26.18
CA GLY A 752 19.26 -9.58 25.75
C GLY A 752 20.72 -9.43 25.32
N TYR A 753 21.13 -8.23 24.86
CA TYR A 753 22.42 -8.01 24.20
C TYR A 753 23.62 -8.51 25.00
N LYS A 754 23.71 -8.15 26.29
CA LYS A 754 24.85 -8.51 27.14
C LYS A 754 25.05 -10.03 27.27
N GLN A 755 23.97 -10.81 27.23
CA GLN A 755 24.04 -12.27 27.36
C GLN A 755 24.37 -12.95 26.03
N LEU A 756 23.85 -12.42 24.91
CA LEU A 756 23.84 -13.10 23.62
C LEU A 756 24.88 -12.59 22.63
N GLU A 757 25.49 -11.42 22.88
CA GLU A 757 26.57 -10.84 22.05
C GLU A 757 27.65 -11.86 21.64
N PRO A 758 28.19 -12.73 22.52
CA PRO A 758 29.24 -13.68 22.12
C PRO A 758 28.81 -14.73 21.10
N TYR A 759 27.50 -14.91 20.92
CA TYR A 759 26.87 -15.96 20.14
C TYR A 759 26.17 -15.44 18.87
N ILE A 760 26.11 -14.13 18.64
CA ILE A 760 25.55 -13.53 17.42
C ILE A 760 26.21 -14.16 16.18
N GLY A 761 25.38 -14.61 15.23
CA GLY A 761 25.81 -15.32 14.01
C GLY A 761 26.37 -16.73 14.22
N LYS A 762 26.27 -17.31 15.43
CA LYS A 762 26.71 -18.67 15.76
C LYS A 762 25.54 -19.59 16.07
N THR A 763 25.85 -20.87 16.29
CA THR A 763 24.88 -21.88 16.75
C THR A 763 25.26 -22.38 18.13
N MET A 764 24.26 -22.75 18.93
CA MET A 764 24.45 -23.31 20.26
C MET A 764 23.55 -24.54 20.47
N MET A 765 24.03 -25.48 21.28
CA MET A 765 23.25 -26.64 21.71
C MET A 765 22.68 -26.36 23.10
N ILE A 766 21.39 -26.59 23.27
CA ILE A 766 20.66 -26.41 24.53
C ILE A 766 19.87 -27.67 24.88
N THR A 767 19.41 -27.75 26.11
CA THR A 767 18.54 -28.82 26.61
C THR A 767 17.06 -28.51 26.35
N LEU A 768 16.19 -29.53 26.48
CA LEU A 768 14.74 -29.37 26.39
C LEU A 768 14.18 -28.41 27.46
N GLU A 769 14.80 -28.33 28.64
CA GLU A 769 14.39 -27.41 29.71
C GLU A 769 14.65 -25.95 29.31
N GLU A 770 15.76 -25.69 28.61
CA GLU A 770 16.14 -24.36 28.13
C GLU A 770 15.38 -23.95 26.86
N PHE A 771 14.83 -24.92 26.10
CA PHE A 771 14.13 -24.70 24.83
C PHE A 771 13.02 -23.65 24.96
N ALA A 772 12.15 -23.77 25.97
CA ALA A 772 11.06 -22.83 26.18
C ALA A 772 11.57 -21.38 26.36
N SER A 773 12.72 -21.22 27.03
CA SER A 773 13.30 -19.89 27.25
C SER A 773 13.77 -19.22 25.96
N PHE A 774 14.31 -19.97 25.00
CA PHE A 774 14.76 -19.43 23.71
C PHE A 774 13.62 -19.25 22.70
N ALA A 775 12.54 -20.02 22.84
CA ALA A 775 11.37 -19.93 21.97
C ALA A 775 10.37 -18.84 22.43
N VAL A 776 10.29 -18.55 23.74
CA VAL A 776 9.22 -17.69 24.31
C VAL A 776 9.73 -16.40 24.93
N GLU A 777 10.87 -16.38 25.64
CA GLU A 777 11.35 -15.16 26.30
C GLU A 777 11.85 -14.14 25.26
N GLU A 778 11.16 -13.00 25.10
CA GLU A 778 11.45 -12.01 24.04
C GLU A 778 12.92 -11.58 24.00
N GLN A 779 13.54 -11.35 25.16
CA GLN A 779 14.94 -10.94 25.28
C GLN A 779 15.94 -11.96 24.70
N LYS A 780 15.56 -13.23 24.57
CA LYS A 780 16.35 -14.27 23.88
C LYS A 780 15.83 -14.50 22.48
N ALA A 781 14.52 -14.70 22.33
CA ALA A 781 13.87 -14.97 21.07
C ALA A 781 14.20 -13.93 19.98
N ALA A 782 14.41 -12.66 20.34
CA ALA A 782 14.72 -11.58 19.39
C ALA A 782 16.03 -11.79 18.62
N TYR A 783 16.94 -12.56 19.21
CA TYR A 783 18.22 -12.96 18.64
C TYR A 783 18.18 -14.30 17.91
N VAL A 784 17.10 -15.07 18.06
CA VAL A 784 16.99 -16.41 17.48
C VAL A 784 16.42 -16.31 16.06
N GLU A 785 17.08 -16.98 15.13
CA GLU A 785 16.60 -17.17 13.76
C GLU A 785 15.74 -18.43 13.66
N ALA A 786 16.23 -19.54 14.21
CA ALA A 786 15.53 -20.81 14.24
C ALA A 786 16.03 -21.74 15.34
N ILE A 787 15.24 -22.76 15.68
CA ILE A 787 15.60 -23.82 16.63
C ILE A 787 15.30 -25.18 16.00
N ASP A 788 16.29 -26.09 15.97
CA ASP A 788 16.08 -27.51 15.65
C ASP A 788 16.00 -28.32 16.94
N LEU A 789 14.80 -28.71 17.36
CA LEU A 789 14.55 -29.60 18.50
C LEU A 789 14.60 -31.06 18.04
N TYR A 790 15.58 -31.83 18.53
CA TYR A 790 15.69 -33.25 18.28
C TYR A 790 14.89 -34.04 19.30
N TYR A 791 13.76 -34.61 18.86
CA TYR A 791 12.80 -35.28 19.73
C TYR A 791 12.40 -36.64 19.17
N ASP A 792 12.16 -37.61 20.05
CA ASP A 792 11.83 -38.99 19.68
C ASP A 792 10.33 -39.20 19.91
N CYS A 793 9.55 -39.23 18.83
CA CYS A 793 8.10 -39.43 18.85
C CYS A 793 7.61 -40.24 17.63
N SER A 794 6.32 -40.58 17.60
CA SER A 794 5.69 -41.35 16.51
C SER A 794 5.99 -40.77 15.13
N ILE A 795 5.97 -39.45 15.01
CA ILE A 795 6.20 -38.71 13.77
C ILE A 795 7.69 -38.69 13.38
N THR A 796 8.58 -38.30 14.30
CA THR A 796 10.01 -38.19 13.98
C THR A 796 10.68 -39.55 13.74
N LYS A 797 10.16 -40.63 14.33
CA LYS A 797 10.56 -42.01 14.00
C LYS A 797 10.28 -42.42 12.56
N GLN A 798 9.36 -41.73 11.90
CA GLN A 798 9.03 -41.96 10.50
C GLN A 798 9.89 -41.11 9.55
N GLY A 799 10.84 -40.34 10.10
CA GLY A 799 11.70 -39.45 9.32
C GLY A 799 11.09 -38.08 9.03
N ILE A 800 9.98 -37.74 9.70
CA ILE A 800 9.29 -36.48 9.50
C ILE A 800 9.89 -35.39 10.40
N THR A 801 10.17 -34.23 9.81
CA THR A 801 10.45 -32.98 10.50
C THR A 801 9.24 -32.07 10.41
N LEU A 802 8.69 -31.69 11.57
CA LEU A 802 7.62 -30.69 11.65
C LEU A 802 8.23 -29.30 11.79
N VAL A 803 7.74 -28.34 11.02
CA VAL A 803 8.21 -26.94 11.06
C VAL A 803 7.05 -26.05 11.49
N ASP A 804 7.16 -25.47 12.69
CA ASP A 804 6.28 -24.40 13.14
C ASP A 804 6.81 -23.07 12.58
N THR A 805 6.06 -22.48 11.65
CA THR A 805 6.43 -21.18 11.05
C THR A 805 5.78 -20.02 11.81
N PRO A 806 6.45 -18.86 11.89
CA PRO A 806 5.85 -17.60 12.33
C PRO A 806 4.45 -17.35 11.76
N GLY A 807 3.56 -16.75 12.56
CA GLY A 807 2.27 -16.30 12.04
C GLY A 807 2.41 -15.17 11.01
N ALA A 808 1.47 -15.10 10.07
CA ALA A 808 1.44 -14.07 9.02
C ALA A 808 1.42 -12.61 9.56
N ASP A 809 1.06 -12.44 10.83
CA ASP A 809 1.01 -11.15 11.55
C ASP A 809 2.37 -10.64 12.07
N SER A 810 3.47 -11.41 11.91
CA SER A 810 4.77 -10.96 12.45
C SER A 810 5.29 -9.75 11.67
N ILE A 811 5.51 -8.65 12.39
CA ILE A 811 5.91 -7.31 11.86
C ILE A 811 7.15 -7.30 10.97
N ASN A 812 8.01 -8.32 11.05
CA ASN A 812 9.23 -8.36 10.27
C ASN A 812 8.90 -8.79 8.84
N ALA A 813 8.87 -7.82 7.91
CA ALA A 813 8.72 -8.02 6.46
C ALA A 813 9.75 -9.02 5.87
N ARG A 814 10.79 -9.37 6.64
CA ARG A 814 11.83 -10.37 6.32
C ARG A 814 11.48 -11.80 6.73
N HIS A 815 10.53 -12.04 7.64
CA HIS A 815 10.02 -13.40 7.94
C HIS A 815 9.21 -13.99 6.76
N THR A 816 8.78 -13.15 5.82
CA THR A 816 8.14 -13.58 4.57
C THR A 816 9.10 -14.35 3.65
N ASN A 817 10.39 -14.00 3.63
CA ASN A 817 11.38 -14.74 2.81
C ASN A 817 11.53 -16.17 3.30
N VAL A 818 11.58 -16.36 4.62
CA VAL A 818 11.72 -17.69 5.21
C VAL A 818 10.45 -18.52 5.02
N SER A 819 9.28 -17.89 5.09
CA SER A 819 7.99 -18.54 4.81
C SER A 819 7.89 -19.02 3.35
N PHE A 820 8.46 -18.27 2.40
CA PHE A 820 8.46 -18.64 0.98
C PHE A 820 9.31 -19.88 0.69
N ASP A 821 10.49 -20.01 1.31
CA ASP A 821 11.35 -21.18 1.15
C ASP A 821 10.67 -22.44 1.69
N TYR A 822 9.96 -22.35 2.83
CA TYR A 822 9.18 -23.48 3.35
C TYR A 822 8.01 -23.85 2.43
N ILE A 823 7.36 -22.90 1.76
CA ILE A 823 6.33 -23.22 0.75
C ILE A 823 6.95 -23.99 -0.43
N LYS A 824 8.15 -23.58 -0.89
CA LYS A 824 8.86 -24.22 -2.00
C LYS A 824 9.31 -25.65 -1.66
N PHE A 825 10.00 -25.82 -0.53
CA PHE A 825 10.73 -27.05 -0.21
C PHE A 825 9.99 -28.03 0.72
N ALA A 826 8.88 -27.64 1.37
CA ALA A 826 8.13 -28.58 2.20
C ALA A 826 7.45 -29.67 1.34
N ASP A 827 7.46 -30.90 1.83
CA ASP A 827 6.77 -32.04 1.22
C ASP A 827 5.26 -32.00 1.46
N ALA A 828 4.83 -31.41 2.59
CA ALA A 828 3.43 -31.13 2.90
C ALA A 828 3.26 -29.79 3.65
N ILE A 829 2.12 -29.14 3.45
CA ILE A 829 1.75 -27.86 4.04
C ILE A 829 0.46 -28.04 4.84
N LEU A 830 0.51 -27.74 6.14
CA LEU A 830 -0.65 -27.67 7.02
C LEU A 830 -0.97 -26.20 7.30
N TYR A 831 -2.05 -25.69 6.74
CA TYR A 831 -2.53 -24.34 7.02
C TYR A 831 -3.59 -24.37 8.12
N VAL A 832 -3.32 -23.78 9.28
CA VAL A 832 -4.17 -23.82 10.46
C VAL A 832 -4.89 -22.49 10.64
N THR A 833 -6.21 -22.54 10.78
CA THR A 833 -7.05 -21.39 11.12
C THR A 833 -7.93 -21.73 12.32
N TYR A 834 -8.24 -20.76 13.17
CA TYR A 834 -9.02 -20.98 14.39
C TYR A 834 -10.53 -20.90 14.11
N TYR A 835 -11.33 -21.79 14.70
CA TYR A 835 -12.78 -21.90 14.45
C TYR A 835 -13.54 -20.56 14.53
N ASN A 836 -13.34 -19.77 15.60
CA ASN A 836 -14.03 -18.49 15.81
C ASN A 836 -13.55 -17.35 14.90
N HIS A 837 -12.34 -17.47 14.35
CA HIS A 837 -11.65 -16.43 13.58
C HIS A 837 -11.13 -17.02 12.27
N ALA A 838 -11.99 -17.79 11.61
CA ALA A 838 -11.67 -18.40 10.33
C ALA A 838 -11.27 -17.33 9.31
N LEU A 839 -10.01 -17.39 8.85
CA LEU A 839 -9.44 -16.55 7.79
C LEU A 839 -9.45 -15.05 8.12
N SER A 840 -8.64 -14.65 9.10
CA SER A 840 -8.37 -13.25 9.45
C SER A 840 -7.82 -12.43 8.27
N ARG A 841 -7.69 -11.10 8.42
CA ARG A 841 -7.16 -10.25 7.35
C ARG A 841 -5.73 -10.64 6.94
N ALA A 842 -4.85 -10.89 7.90
CA ALA A 842 -3.48 -11.32 7.62
C ALA A 842 -3.41 -12.74 7.02
N ASP A 843 -4.36 -13.61 7.40
CA ASP A 843 -4.50 -14.93 6.77
C ASP A 843 -4.76 -14.81 5.27
N LYS A 844 -5.56 -13.83 4.84
CA LYS A 844 -5.89 -13.64 3.42
C LYS A 844 -4.66 -13.34 2.58
N ASP A 845 -3.78 -12.45 3.03
CA ASP A 845 -2.59 -12.09 2.25
C ASP A 845 -1.65 -13.28 2.06
N PHE A 846 -1.41 -14.04 3.13
CA PHE A 846 -0.61 -15.25 3.05
C PHE A 846 -1.28 -16.34 2.19
N LEU A 847 -2.58 -16.55 2.32
CA LEU A 847 -3.32 -17.50 1.49
C LEU A 847 -3.37 -17.11 0.02
N MET A 848 -3.42 -15.81 -0.29
CA MET A 848 -3.26 -15.34 -1.65
C MET A 848 -1.88 -15.71 -2.20
N GLN A 849 -0.82 -15.58 -1.41
CA GLN A 849 0.52 -16.00 -1.82
C GLN A 849 0.57 -17.52 -2.10
N LEU A 850 0.02 -18.34 -1.21
CA LEU A 850 -0.14 -19.78 -1.43
C LEU A 850 -0.94 -20.10 -2.70
N GLY A 851 -2.06 -19.39 -2.92
CA GLY A 851 -2.90 -19.53 -4.10
C GLY A 851 -2.13 -19.26 -5.40
N ARG A 852 -1.24 -18.26 -5.43
CA ARG A 852 -0.41 -17.92 -6.61
C ARG A 852 0.56 -19.03 -7.01
N VAL A 853 1.02 -19.83 -6.04
CA VAL A 853 2.05 -20.86 -6.27
C VAL A 853 1.50 -22.28 -6.31
N LYS A 854 0.22 -22.51 -5.96
CA LYS A 854 -0.40 -23.84 -5.90
C LYS A 854 -0.19 -24.67 -7.18
N GLU A 855 -0.33 -24.07 -8.36
CA GLU A 855 -0.16 -24.77 -9.65
C GLU A 855 1.30 -25.15 -9.98
N SER A 856 2.28 -24.62 -9.25
CA SER A 856 3.70 -24.94 -9.43
C SER A 856 4.13 -26.25 -8.74
N PHE A 857 3.27 -26.85 -7.91
CA PHE A 857 3.57 -28.13 -7.26
C PHE A 857 3.19 -29.32 -8.16
N GLU A 858 3.88 -30.47 -7.99
CA GLU A 858 3.57 -31.71 -8.71
C GLU A 858 2.38 -32.46 -8.09
N LEU A 859 2.25 -32.39 -6.76
CA LEU A 859 1.15 -32.95 -5.97
C LEU A 859 0.42 -31.84 -5.20
N ASP A 860 -0.88 -32.02 -4.94
CA ASP A 860 -1.64 -31.13 -4.05
C ASP A 860 -1.29 -31.41 -2.60
N LYS A 861 -0.17 -30.82 -2.16
CA LYS A 861 0.45 -31.02 -0.86
C LYS A 861 -0.14 -30.17 0.28
N MET A 862 -1.28 -29.50 0.05
CA MET A 862 -1.88 -28.53 0.99
C MET A 862 -3.09 -29.10 1.75
N PHE A 863 -3.09 -28.93 3.06
CA PHE A 863 -4.18 -29.32 3.97
C PHE A 863 -4.60 -28.11 4.80
N PHE A 864 -5.90 -27.83 4.88
CA PHE A 864 -6.48 -26.70 5.61
C PHE A 864 -7.18 -27.20 6.87
N ILE A 865 -6.70 -26.77 8.02
CA ILE A 865 -7.13 -27.23 9.33
C ILE A 865 -7.93 -26.13 10.01
N ILE A 866 -9.22 -26.38 10.28
CA ILE A 866 -10.05 -25.50 11.10
C ILE A 866 -9.97 -26.03 12.53
N ASN A 867 -9.06 -25.48 13.33
CA ASN A 867 -8.78 -25.94 14.69
C ASN A 867 -9.81 -25.40 15.70
N ALA A 868 -9.90 -26.05 16.86
CA ALA A 868 -10.89 -25.79 17.92
C ALA A 868 -12.35 -26.05 17.47
N SER A 869 -12.57 -27.10 16.66
CA SER A 869 -13.91 -27.50 16.21
C SER A 869 -14.83 -27.97 17.34
N ASP A 870 -14.29 -28.28 18.52
CA ASP A 870 -15.04 -28.60 19.74
C ASP A 870 -15.87 -27.43 20.27
N LEU A 871 -15.56 -26.20 19.84
CA LEU A 871 -16.35 -25.01 20.16
C LEU A 871 -17.68 -24.95 19.41
N ALA A 872 -17.85 -25.75 18.35
CA ALA A 872 -19.11 -25.79 17.60
C ALA A 872 -20.24 -26.37 18.47
N LYS A 873 -21.36 -25.65 18.55
CA LYS A 873 -22.51 -26.11 19.34
C LYS A 873 -23.12 -27.40 18.77
N ASP A 874 -23.18 -27.51 17.45
CA ASP A 874 -23.69 -28.67 16.73
C ASP A 874 -23.06 -28.81 15.33
N LYS A 875 -23.38 -29.92 14.65
CA LYS A 875 -22.83 -30.23 13.32
C LYS A 875 -23.23 -29.22 12.24
N LYS A 876 -24.40 -28.57 12.35
CA LYS A 876 -24.83 -27.58 11.35
C LYS A 876 -23.98 -26.33 11.44
N GLU A 877 -23.66 -25.90 12.66
CA GLU A 877 -22.77 -24.77 12.90
C GLU A 877 -21.36 -25.04 12.36
N LEU A 878 -20.84 -26.26 12.58
CA LEU A 878 -19.55 -26.67 12.03
C LEU A 878 -19.55 -26.66 10.49
N GLU A 879 -20.60 -27.22 9.86
CA GLU A 879 -20.76 -27.20 8.40
C GLU A 879 -20.84 -25.77 7.84
N LEU A 880 -21.53 -24.87 8.53
CA LEU A 880 -21.60 -23.45 8.17
C LEU A 880 -20.19 -22.83 8.10
N VAL A 881 -19.37 -23.04 9.13
CA VAL A 881 -18.00 -22.49 9.22
C VAL A 881 -17.10 -23.10 8.15
N THR A 882 -17.18 -24.42 7.95
CA THR A 882 -16.42 -25.12 6.90
C THR A 882 -16.77 -24.59 5.51
N ASN A 883 -18.06 -24.38 5.21
CA ASN A 883 -18.50 -23.82 3.93
C ASN A 883 -18.00 -22.38 3.72
N TYR A 884 -18.02 -21.56 4.76
CA TYR A 884 -17.47 -20.21 4.69
C TYR A 884 -15.97 -20.21 4.39
N VAL A 885 -15.19 -21.04 5.08
CA VAL A 885 -13.76 -21.21 4.82
C VAL A 885 -13.52 -21.67 3.38
N GLN A 886 -14.31 -22.63 2.88
CA GLN A 886 -14.23 -23.10 1.51
C GLN A 886 -14.51 -21.99 0.48
N GLU A 887 -15.58 -21.21 0.66
CA GLU A 887 -15.92 -20.11 -0.25
C GLU A 887 -14.84 -19.02 -0.25
N GLN A 888 -14.27 -18.70 0.91
CA GLN A 888 -13.16 -17.75 1.02
C GLN A 888 -11.89 -18.27 0.35
N LEU A 889 -11.48 -19.53 0.57
CA LEU A 889 -10.31 -20.13 -0.08
C LEU A 889 -10.45 -20.12 -1.62
N LEU A 890 -11.66 -20.38 -2.12
CA LEU A 890 -11.97 -20.28 -3.55
C LEU A 890 -11.80 -18.86 -4.09
N GLN A 891 -12.25 -17.84 -3.35
CA GLN A 891 -12.04 -16.43 -3.71
C GLN A 891 -10.56 -16.06 -3.75
N LEU A 892 -9.74 -16.67 -2.89
CA LEU A 892 -8.29 -16.45 -2.80
C LEU A 892 -7.49 -17.27 -3.84
N GLY A 893 -8.18 -17.98 -4.76
CA GLY A 893 -7.55 -18.73 -5.85
C GLY A 893 -7.18 -20.18 -5.50
N ILE A 894 -7.51 -20.65 -4.29
CA ILE A 894 -7.24 -22.02 -3.86
C ILE A 894 -8.44 -22.90 -4.26
N ARG A 895 -8.30 -23.57 -5.41
CA ARG A 895 -9.31 -24.51 -5.90
C ARG A 895 -9.19 -25.86 -5.22
N PHE A 896 -10.32 -26.50 -4.95
CA PHE A 896 -10.41 -27.83 -4.32
C PHE A 896 -9.60 -27.96 -3.01
N PRO A 897 -9.81 -27.08 -2.01
CA PRO A 897 -9.07 -27.16 -0.75
C PRO A 897 -9.41 -28.44 0.03
N ARG A 898 -8.40 -29.14 0.57
CA ARG A 898 -8.59 -30.26 1.51
C ARG A 898 -8.82 -29.71 2.91
N ILE A 899 -10.08 -29.55 3.32
CA ILE A 899 -10.45 -28.89 4.59
C ILE A 899 -10.83 -29.91 5.65
N TYR A 900 -10.24 -29.80 6.84
CA TYR A 900 -10.48 -30.66 7.99
C TYR A 900 -10.78 -29.82 9.24
N PRO A 901 -12.02 -29.84 9.76
CA PRO A 901 -12.29 -29.32 11.10
C PRO A 901 -11.74 -30.29 12.14
N VAL A 902 -10.89 -29.83 13.09
CA VAL A 902 -10.31 -30.68 14.14
C VAL A 902 -10.30 -29.96 15.49
N SER A 903 -10.18 -30.72 16.58
CA SER A 903 -9.91 -30.18 17.92
C SER A 903 -8.58 -30.72 18.43
N SER A 904 -7.50 -29.95 18.29
CA SER A 904 -6.18 -30.39 18.78
C SER A 904 -6.14 -30.61 20.29
N LYS A 905 -6.84 -29.77 21.06
CA LYS A 905 -6.91 -29.88 22.54
C LYS A 905 -7.54 -31.20 22.95
N LYS A 906 -8.74 -31.48 22.42
CA LYS A 906 -9.48 -32.71 22.72
C LYS A 906 -8.70 -33.95 22.27
N SER A 907 -8.09 -33.92 21.08
CA SER A 907 -7.25 -35.02 20.60
C SER A 907 -6.05 -35.30 21.51
N LEU A 908 -5.37 -34.25 22.01
CA LEU A 908 -4.25 -34.43 22.93
C LEU A 908 -4.71 -35.02 24.27
N GLU A 909 -5.82 -34.53 24.83
CA GLU A 909 -6.42 -35.10 26.04
C GLU A 909 -6.83 -36.57 25.85
N GLU A 910 -7.41 -36.92 24.70
CA GLU A 910 -7.76 -38.29 24.34
C GLU A 910 -6.51 -39.19 24.29
N ILE A 911 -5.43 -38.73 23.64
CA ILE A 911 -4.15 -39.46 23.55
C ILE A 911 -3.52 -39.65 24.93
N GLU A 912 -3.43 -38.59 25.75
CA GLU A 912 -2.85 -38.65 27.09
C GLU A 912 -3.64 -39.59 28.03
N ASN A 913 -4.96 -39.66 27.83
CA ASN A 913 -5.84 -40.56 28.57
C ASN A 913 -5.98 -41.97 27.96
N ASN A 914 -5.24 -42.29 26.90
CA ASN A 914 -5.33 -43.55 26.12
C ASN A 914 -6.75 -43.86 25.59
N GLN A 915 -7.48 -42.82 25.17
CA GLN A 915 -8.78 -42.91 24.50
C GLN A 915 -8.61 -42.88 22.98
N PRO A 916 -9.54 -43.46 22.20
CA PRO A 916 -9.52 -43.32 20.75
C PRO A 916 -9.70 -41.86 20.35
N LEU A 917 -8.99 -41.43 19.32
CA LEU A 917 -9.12 -40.10 18.74
C LEU A 917 -10.56 -39.86 18.26
N ASN A 918 -11.00 -38.61 18.39
CA ASN A 918 -12.22 -38.15 17.73
C ASN A 918 -12.17 -38.38 16.21
N ARG A 919 -13.33 -38.62 15.63
CA ARG A 919 -13.50 -38.99 14.21
C ARG A 919 -12.88 -37.96 13.27
N GLU A 920 -13.01 -36.70 13.62
CA GLU A 920 -12.50 -35.57 12.85
C GLU A 920 -10.97 -35.58 12.73
N MET A 921 -10.26 -35.75 13.86
CA MET A 921 -8.80 -35.89 13.87
C MET A 921 -8.35 -37.20 13.21
N ASP A 922 -9.05 -38.31 13.47
CA ASP A 922 -8.74 -39.62 12.87
C ASP A 922 -8.84 -39.58 11.34
N GLN A 923 -9.88 -38.94 10.79
CA GLN A 923 -10.02 -38.74 9.35
C GLN A 923 -8.87 -37.90 8.77
N PHE A 924 -8.51 -36.80 9.45
CA PHE A 924 -7.39 -35.97 9.03
C PHE A 924 -6.07 -36.76 9.05
N GLU A 925 -5.75 -37.46 10.14
CA GLU A 925 -4.53 -38.26 10.24
C GLU A 925 -4.48 -39.36 9.17
N GLN A 926 -5.59 -40.05 8.91
CA GLN A 926 -5.66 -41.07 7.86
C GLN A 926 -5.35 -40.48 6.47
N ASP A 927 -6.03 -39.40 6.08
CA ASP A 927 -5.84 -38.78 4.76
C ASP A 927 -4.45 -38.15 4.64
N PHE A 928 -3.93 -37.58 5.73
CA PHE A 928 -2.62 -36.96 5.78
C PHE A 928 -1.48 -37.99 5.71
N PHE A 929 -1.52 -39.02 6.55
CA PHE A 929 -0.50 -40.07 6.54
C PHE A 929 -0.59 -40.95 5.30
N HIS A 930 -1.77 -41.15 4.70
CA HIS A 930 -1.89 -41.78 3.38
C HIS A 930 -1.13 -40.96 2.32
N PHE A 931 -1.34 -39.65 2.26
CA PHE A 931 -0.57 -38.78 1.35
C PHE A 931 0.95 -38.87 1.60
N VAL A 932 1.36 -38.85 2.87
CA VAL A 932 2.78 -38.89 3.25
C VAL A 932 3.42 -40.25 2.96
N HIS A 933 2.71 -41.36 3.13
CA HIS A 933 3.25 -42.72 3.01
C HIS A 933 3.02 -43.40 1.67
N GLU A 934 1.98 -43.01 0.95
CA GLU A 934 1.61 -43.65 -0.32
C GLU A 934 1.92 -42.70 -1.48
N ASP A 935 1.33 -41.51 -1.50
CA ASP A 935 1.41 -40.61 -2.67
C ASP A 935 2.86 -40.11 -2.91
N LEU A 936 3.57 -39.68 -1.86
CA LEU A 936 4.96 -39.22 -1.98
C LEU A 936 5.94 -40.38 -2.29
N VAL A 937 5.67 -41.56 -1.74
CA VAL A 937 6.58 -42.72 -1.83
C VAL A 937 6.44 -43.42 -3.18
N ALA A 938 5.23 -43.45 -3.76
CA ALA A 938 4.95 -44.08 -5.04
C ALA A 938 5.85 -43.54 -6.17
N LEU A 939 6.10 -42.22 -6.22
CA LEU A 939 6.96 -41.61 -7.23
C LEU A 939 8.43 -42.11 -7.16
N LEU A 940 8.95 -42.29 -5.94
CA LEU A 940 10.30 -42.83 -5.73
C LEU A 940 10.37 -44.33 -6.06
N ILE A 941 9.33 -45.08 -5.71
CA ILE A 941 9.22 -46.51 -6.02
C ILE A 941 9.19 -46.73 -7.53
N GLU A 942 8.40 -45.97 -8.28
CA GLU A 942 8.34 -46.05 -9.75
C GLU A 942 9.72 -45.85 -10.38
N SER A 943 10.49 -44.88 -9.87
CA SER A 943 11.85 -44.61 -10.32
C SER A 943 12.85 -45.73 -10.00
N LEU A 944 12.70 -46.40 -8.86
CA LEU A 944 13.51 -47.58 -8.49
C LEU A 944 13.17 -48.81 -9.33
N ILE A 945 11.88 -49.09 -9.54
CA ILE A 945 11.41 -50.17 -10.40
C ILE A 945 11.93 -49.98 -11.83
N PHE A 946 11.95 -48.75 -12.33
CA PHE A 946 12.52 -48.41 -13.63
C PHE A 946 14.00 -48.82 -13.75
N ASP A 947 14.82 -48.56 -12.71
CA ASP A 947 16.23 -48.94 -12.72
C ASP A 947 16.44 -50.47 -12.65
N VAL A 948 15.59 -51.20 -11.94
CA VAL A 948 15.61 -52.68 -11.94
C VAL A 948 15.21 -53.25 -13.30
N LYS A 949 14.16 -52.69 -13.94
CA LYS A 949 13.79 -53.04 -15.32
C LYS A 949 14.92 -52.76 -16.31
N ARG A 950 15.65 -51.67 -16.11
CA ARG A 950 16.84 -51.32 -16.90
C ARG A 950 17.96 -52.36 -16.71
N ALA A 951 18.17 -52.87 -15.50
CA ALA A 951 19.13 -53.93 -15.24
C ALA A 951 18.74 -55.25 -15.94
N GLU A 952 17.49 -55.69 -15.79
CA GLU A 952 16.97 -56.91 -16.44
C GLU A 952 17.14 -56.85 -17.96
N LYS A 953 16.75 -55.73 -18.57
CA LYS A 953 16.87 -55.54 -20.02
C LYS A 953 18.34 -55.53 -20.48
N THR A 954 19.24 -54.95 -19.67
CA THR A 954 20.69 -54.98 -19.95
C THR A 954 21.23 -56.41 -19.95
N VAL A 955 20.85 -57.25 -18.97
CA VAL A 955 21.22 -58.68 -18.93
C VAL A 955 20.64 -59.43 -20.14
N ALA A 956 19.37 -59.18 -20.49
CA ALA A 956 18.73 -59.78 -21.66
C ALA A 956 19.47 -59.45 -22.97
N ASN A 957 19.91 -58.20 -23.13
CA ASN A 957 20.68 -57.79 -24.28
C ASN A 957 22.05 -58.49 -24.35
N TYR A 958 22.72 -58.71 -23.22
CA TYR A 958 24.00 -59.45 -23.19
C TYR A 958 23.84 -60.92 -23.59
N LEU A 959 22.75 -61.58 -23.16
CA LEU A 959 22.44 -62.95 -23.58
C LEU A 959 22.27 -63.07 -25.10
N ASP A 960 21.60 -62.11 -25.74
CA ASP A 960 21.47 -62.09 -27.21
C ASP A 960 22.84 -62.06 -27.90
N VAL A 961 23.82 -61.33 -27.35
CA VAL A 961 25.17 -61.17 -27.93
C VAL A 961 26.01 -62.44 -27.75
N LEU A 962 25.84 -63.16 -26.63
CA LEU A 962 26.54 -64.41 -26.37
C LEU A 962 26.18 -65.53 -27.36
N HIS A 963 24.96 -65.51 -27.93
CA HIS A 963 24.49 -66.49 -28.90
C HIS A 963 24.96 -66.24 -30.35
N LEU A 964 25.62 -65.11 -30.62
CA LEU A 964 26.13 -64.79 -31.95
C LEU A 964 27.38 -65.60 -32.31
N ASP A 965 27.53 -65.98 -33.58
CA ASP A 965 28.77 -66.58 -34.06
C ASP A 965 29.92 -65.55 -34.20
N GLU A 966 31.17 -65.99 -34.39
CA GLU A 966 32.33 -65.10 -34.50
C GLU A 966 32.20 -64.03 -35.61
N LYS A 967 31.56 -64.35 -36.73
CA LYS A 967 31.36 -63.42 -37.84
C LYS A 967 30.26 -62.42 -37.52
N GLU A 968 29.19 -62.87 -36.87
CA GLU A 968 28.10 -62.05 -36.38
C GLU A 968 28.57 -61.10 -35.26
N LYS A 969 29.44 -61.56 -34.34
CA LYS A 969 30.08 -60.74 -33.30
C LYS A 969 30.94 -59.62 -33.90
N GLU A 970 31.76 -59.92 -34.91
CA GLU A 970 32.58 -58.91 -35.61
C GLU A 970 31.70 -57.86 -36.31
N ASN A 971 30.60 -58.28 -36.95
CA ASN A 971 29.63 -57.37 -37.57
C ASN A 971 28.90 -56.51 -36.54
N TYR A 972 28.44 -57.11 -35.43
CA TYR A 972 27.78 -56.43 -34.32
C TYR A 972 28.70 -55.37 -33.71
N ARG A 973 29.99 -55.70 -33.50
CA ARG A 973 31.02 -54.76 -33.02
C ARG A 973 31.14 -53.52 -33.90
N LEU A 974 31.23 -53.71 -35.23
CA LEU A 974 31.32 -52.59 -36.18
C LEU A 974 30.05 -51.75 -36.21
N GLN A 975 28.88 -52.39 -36.15
CA GLN A 975 27.58 -51.71 -36.08
C GLN A 975 27.49 -50.85 -34.82
N LEU A 976 27.84 -51.40 -33.65
CA LEU A 976 27.76 -50.74 -32.35
C LEU A 976 28.65 -49.48 -32.31
N GLN A 977 29.86 -49.54 -32.87
CA GLN A 977 30.76 -48.38 -32.96
C GLN A 977 30.24 -47.29 -33.91
N GLN A 978 29.59 -47.68 -35.01
CA GLN A 978 28.93 -46.72 -35.91
C GLN A 978 27.72 -46.07 -35.25
N GLU A 979 26.92 -46.85 -34.52
CA GLU A 979 25.76 -46.37 -33.77
C GLU A 979 26.18 -45.44 -32.63
N GLN A 980 27.23 -45.77 -31.87
CA GLN A 980 27.82 -44.89 -30.85
C GLN A 980 28.16 -43.50 -31.41
N THR A 981 28.81 -43.48 -32.58
CA THR A 981 29.18 -42.22 -33.25
C THR A 981 27.95 -41.41 -33.62
N LYS A 982 26.89 -42.06 -34.15
CA LYS A 982 25.62 -41.40 -34.49
C LYS A 982 24.86 -40.92 -33.26
N MET A 983 24.83 -41.70 -32.17
CA MET A 983 24.20 -41.31 -30.91
C MET A 983 24.86 -40.07 -30.31
N LYS A 984 26.21 -40.03 -30.29
CA LYS A 984 26.95 -38.84 -29.84
C LYS A 984 26.70 -37.62 -30.71
N GLN A 985 26.53 -37.81 -32.02
CA GLN A 985 26.17 -36.74 -32.95
C GLN A 985 24.77 -36.16 -32.70
N ILE A 986 23.80 -36.99 -32.28
CA ILE A 986 22.45 -36.51 -31.90
C ILE A 986 22.56 -35.53 -30.73
N ILE A 987 23.37 -35.86 -29.73
CA ILE A 987 23.55 -35.02 -28.54
C ILE A 987 24.33 -33.76 -28.90
N SER A 988 25.44 -33.86 -29.64
CA SER A 988 26.26 -32.69 -29.99
C SER A 988 25.57 -31.70 -30.93
N ASN A 989 24.55 -32.15 -31.66
CA ASN A 989 23.79 -31.34 -32.61
C ASN A 989 22.41 -30.93 -32.07
N LEU A 990 22.19 -31.06 -30.76
CA LEU A 990 20.93 -30.70 -30.13
C LEU A 990 20.65 -29.20 -30.33
N ASP A 991 19.57 -28.88 -31.05
CA ASP A 991 19.16 -27.49 -31.26
C ASP A 991 18.23 -27.02 -30.14
N LEU A 992 18.77 -26.22 -29.23
CA LEU A 992 18.04 -25.65 -28.10
C LEU A 992 17.26 -24.38 -28.46
N SER A 993 17.43 -23.81 -29.67
CA SER A 993 16.90 -22.50 -30.02
C SER A 993 15.38 -22.39 -29.84
N VAL A 994 14.63 -23.41 -30.27
CA VAL A 994 13.17 -23.48 -30.13
C VAL A 994 12.74 -23.51 -28.66
N TYR A 995 13.47 -24.25 -27.82
CA TYR A 995 13.19 -24.38 -26.40
C TYR A 995 13.50 -23.08 -25.63
N ILE A 996 14.60 -22.41 -26.00
CA ILE A 996 14.97 -21.09 -25.46
C ILE A 996 13.92 -20.05 -25.83
N THR A 997 13.44 -20.03 -27.09
CA THR A 997 12.36 -19.13 -27.51
C THR A 997 11.07 -19.40 -26.74
N ARG A 998 10.70 -20.68 -26.54
CA ARG A 998 9.53 -21.05 -25.71
C ARG A 998 9.65 -20.55 -24.26
N LEU A 999 10.84 -20.65 -23.65
CA LEU A 999 11.11 -20.12 -22.31
C LEU A 999 10.93 -18.60 -22.25
N GLN A 1000 11.57 -17.87 -23.16
CA GLN A 1000 11.49 -16.40 -23.24
C GLN A 1000 10.05 -15.92 -23.47
N GLU A 1001 9.31 -16.59 -24.37
CA GLU A 1001 7.89 -16.29 -24.59
C GLU A 1001 7.04 -16.56 -23.34
N ARG A 1002 7.33 -17.63 -22.59
CA ARG A 1002 6.60 -17.98 -21.37
C ARG A 1002 6.83 -16.92 -20.29
N ILE A 1003 8.08 -16.51 -20.07
CA ILE A 1003 8.46 -15.43 -19.15
C ILE A 1003 7.74 -14.13 -19.57
N GLN A 1004 7.83 -13.75 -20.84
CA GLN A 1004 7.19 -12.55 -21.36
C GLN A 1004 5.67 -12.56 -21.15
N LYS A 1005 4.98 -13.66 -21.47
CA LYS A 1005 3.51 -13.76 -21.31
C LYS A 1005 3.09 -13.66 -19.84
N GLN A 1006 3.81 -14.28 -18.92
CA GLN A 1006 3.48 -14.23 -17.48
C GLN A 1006 3.64 -12.83 -16.90
N ILE A 1007 4.67 -12.10 -17.33
CA ILE A 1007 4.95 -10.73 -16.88
C ILE A 1007 4.02 -9.71 -17.55
N TYR A 1008 3.67 -9.88 -18.83
CA TYR A 1008 2.88 -8.91 -19.60
C TYR A 1008 1.53 -8.58 -18.95
N TYR A 1009 0.80 -9.59 -18.45
CA TYR A 1009 -0.50 -9.39 -17.79
C TYR A 1009 -0.39 -8.96 -16.31
N LEU A 1010 0.83 -8.79 -15.79
CA LEU A 1010 1.02 -8.41 -14.39
C LEU A 1010 0.65 -6.93 -14.16
N GLU A 1011 0.93 -6.04 -15.12
CA GLU A 1011 0.57 -4.62 -15.02
C GLU A 1011 -0.95 -4.43 -14.87
N GLU A 1012 -1.75 -5.11 -15.71
CA GLU A 1012 -3.21 -5.02 -15.67
C GLU A 1012 -3.80 -5.58 -14.37
N ARG A 1013 -3.30 -6.74 -13.91
CA ARG A 1013 -3.73 -7.34 -12.64
C ARG A 1013 -3.34 -6.48 -11.44
N PHE A 1014 -2.14 -5.91 -11.46
CA PHE A 1014 -1.70 -4.97 -10.44
C PHE A 1014 -2.63 -3.75 -10.41
N ALA A 1015 -2.97 -3.17 -11.58
CA ALA A 1015 -3.86 -2.02 -11.66
C ALA A 1015 -5.26 -2.31 -11.07
N LEU A 1016 -5.81 -3.51 -11.30
CA LEU A 1016 -7.08 -3.93 -10.69
C LEU A 1016 -6.97 -4.00 -9.17
N ARG A 1017 -5.91 -4.63 -8.66
CA ARG A 1017 -5.71 -4.82 -7.21
C ARG A 1017 -5.23 -3.57 -6.49
N PHE A 1018 -4.62 -2.62 -7.19
CA PHE A 1018 -4.24 -1.33 -6.66
C PHE A 1018 -5.44 -0.57 -6.10
N HIS A 1019 -6.64 -0.84 -6.60
CA HIS A 1019 -7.86 -0.30 -6.00
C HIS A 1019 -8.05 -0.72 -4.55
N ASP A 1020 -7.93 -2.02 -4.28
CA ASP A 1020 -8.15 -2.59 -2.95
C ASP A 1020 -7.04 -2.13 -2.00
N MET A 1021 -5.78 -2.18 -2.45
CA MET A 1021 -4.63 -1.68 -1.68
C MET A 1021 -4.76 -0.19 -1.35
N PHE A 1022 -5.25 0.62 -2.29
CA PHE A 1022 -5.50 2.03 -2.04
C PHE A 1022 -6.62 2.24 -1.02
N LYS A 1023 -7.72 1.49 -1.12
CA LYS A 1023 -8.85 1.59 -0.16
C LYS A 1023 -8.37 1.26 1.26
N ASP A 1024 -7.50 0.28 1.39
CA ASP A 1024 -6.96 -0.18 2.66
C ASP A 1024 -6.09 0.86 3.36
N GLU A 1025 -5.24 1.58 2.61
CA GLU A 1025 -4.33 2.59 3.18
C GLU A 1025 -4.97 3.97 3.34
N PHE A 1026 -5.87 4.35 2.41
CA PHE A 1026 -6.54 5.65 2.36
C PHE A 1026 -7.99 5.51 2.87
N ASN A 1027 -8.12 5.40 4.18
CA ASN A 1027 -9.40 5.21 4.86
C ASN A 1027 -9.67 6.30 5.92
N PRO A 1028 -10.91 6.43 6.44
CA PRO A 1028 -11.27 7.49 7.38
C PRO A 1028 -10.52 7.45 8.72
N THR A 1029 -9.92 6.31 9.07
CA THR A 1029 -9.19 6.13 10.34
C THR A 1029 -7.75 6.60 10.23
N THR A 1030 -7.15 6.53 9.04
CA THR A 1030 -5.80 7.02 8.75
C THR A 1030 -5.80 8.51 8.39
N ILE A 1031 -6.86 8.99 7.72
CA ILE A 1031 -7.00 10.38 7.29
C ILE A 1031 -8.14 11.05 8.07
N THR A 1032 -7.81 11.52 9.27
CA THR A 1032 -8.75 12.11 10.23
C THR A 1032 -8.77 13.64 10.22
N LYS A 1033 -7.77 14.27 9.59
CA LYS A 1033 -7.55 15.72 9.64
C LYS A 1033 -7.54 16.35 8.23
N SER A 1034 -7.86 17.64 8.14
CA SER A 1034 -7.79 18.43 6.91
C SER A 1034 -6.55 19.36 6.89
N GLY A 1035 -6.30 20.04 5.78
CA GLY A 1035 -5.19 21.01 5.65
C GLY A 1035 -3.79 20.38 5.71
N ARG A 1036 -2.80 21.09 6.29
CA ARG A 1036 -1.40 20.62 6.36
C ARG A 1036 -1.25 19.29 7.11
N GLU A 1037 -2.01 19.09 8.19
CA GLU A 1037 -1.96 17.84 8.96
C GLU A 1037 -2.59 16.68 8.17
N GLY A 1038 -3.67 16.93 7.41
CA GLY A 1038 -4.24 15.96 6.47
C GLY A 1038 -3.28 15.58 5.35
N ILE A 1039 -2.53 16.54 4.80
CA ILE A 1039 -1.49 16.28 3.80
C ILE A 1039 -0.38 15.40 4.38
N HIS A 1040 0.03 15.61 5.63
CA HIS A 1040 1.02 14.74 6.28
C HIS A 1040 0.48 13.31 6.48
N GLN A 1041 -0.79 13.15 6.84
CA GLN A 1041 -1.45 11.84 6.91
C GLN A 1041 -1.49 11.18 5.53
N LEU A 1042 -1.87 11.90 4.47
CA LEU A 1042 -1.85 11.42 3.09
C LEU A 1042 -0.44 11.01 2.63
N GLN A 1043 0.59 11.74 3.01
CA GLN A 1043 1.98 11.36 2.73
C GLN A 1043 2.39 10.09 3.47
N THR A 1044 1.87 9.88 4.68
CA THR A 1044 2.09 8.65 5.45
C THR A 1044 1.38 7.47 4.80
N CYS A 1045 0.09 7.62 4.47
CA CYS A 1045 -0.68 6.64 3.69
C CYS A 1045 -0.02 6.32 2.35
N MET A 1046 0.54 7.33 1.66
CA MET A 1046 1.25 7.12 0.42
C MET A 1046 2.52 6.26 0.61
N ARG A 1047 3.29 6.48 1.69
CA ARG A 1047 4.45 5.64 1.99
C ARG A 1047 4.04 4.20 2.26
N SER A 1048 3.01 3.99 3.07
CA SER A 1048 2.47 2.65 3.35
C SER A 1048 1.96 1.99 2.07
N LEU A 1049 1.23 2.73 1.22
CA LEU A 1049 0.75 2.21 -0.07
C LEU A 1049 1.88 1.84 -1.03
N LEU A 1050 2.94 2.66 -1.11
CA LEU A 1050 4.12 2.34 -1.93
C LEU A 1050 4.81 1.08 -1.42
N ASP A 1051 5.01 0.97 -0.11
CA ASP A 1051 5.65 -0.19 0.50
C ASP A 1051 4.82 -1.46 0.25
N TYR A 1052 3.53 -1.43 0.57
CA TYR A 1052 2.61 -2.55 0.36
C TYR A 1052 2.48 -2.93 -1.13
N SER A 1053 2.35 -1.94 -2.02
CA SER A 1053 2.32 -2.17 -3.47
C SER A 1053 3.62 -2.79 -3.99
N GLY A 1054 4.76 -2.32 -3.50
CA GLY A 1054 6.07 -2.82 -3.89
C GLY A 1054 6.31 -4.25 -3.41
N TYR A 1055 5.84 -4.55 -2.20
CA TYR A 1055 5.82 -5.89 -1.64
C TYR A 1055 4.94 -6.83 -2.49
N GLU A 1056 3.76 -6.40 -2.90
CA GLU A 1056 2.85 -7.23 -3.70
C GLU A 1056 3.40 -7.57 -5.09
N LEU A 1057 4.07 -6.61 -5.74
CA LEU A 1057 4.78 -6.86 -7.00
C LEU A 1057 5.92 -7.88 -6.81
N LEU A 1058 6.69 -7.77 -5.73
CA LEU A 1058 7.75 -8.72 -5.41
C LEU A 1058 7.19 -10.14 -5.27
N GLN A 1059 6.05 -10.31 -4.58
CA GLN A 1059 5.43 -11.62 -4.39
C GLN A 1059 4.90 -12.22 -5.71
N GLU A 1060 4.29 -11.41 -6.58
CA GLU A 1060 3.86 -11.86 -7.91
C GLU A 1060 5.06 -12.31 -8.77
N ILE A 1061 6.14 -11.53 -8.76
CA ILE A 1061 7.38 -11.87 -9.49
C ILE A 1061 7.97 -13.20 -9.00
N ARG A 1062 8.03 -13.42 -7.68
CA ARG A 1062 8.48 -14.69 -7.10
C ARG A 1062 7.60 -15.87 -7.50
N ALA A 1063 6.28 -15.69 -7.48
CA ALA A 1063 5.35 -16.73 -7.91
C ALA A 1063 5.47 -17.02 -9.43
N ILE A 1064 5.77 -16.01 -10.25
CA ILE A 1064 6.12 -16.23 -11.66
C ILE A 1064 7.42 -17.03 -11.75
N SER A 1065 8.46 -16.68 -11.00
CA SER A 1065 9.74 -17.41 -11.03
C SER A 1065 9.56 -18.91 -10.72
N LEU A 1066 8.76 -19.30 -9.72
CA LEU A 1066 8.49 -20.72 -9.45
C LEU A 1066 7.76 -21.43 -10.60
N ARG A 1067 6.82 -20.75 -11.25
CA ARG A 1067 6.13 -21.31 -12.44
C ARG A 1067 7.09 -21.46 -13.62
N ILE A 1068 8.09 -20.60 -13.74
CA ILE A 1068 9.15 -20.70 -14.73
C ILE A 1068 10.12 -21.84 -14.40
N GLU A 1069 10.47 -22.03 -13.13
CA GLU A 1069 11.30 -23.15 -12.70
C GLU A 1069 10.66 -24.51 -13.04
N LYS A 1070 9.36 -24.68 -12.75
CA LYS A 1070 8.59 -25.86 -13.16
C LYS A 1070 8.62 -26.04 -14.68
N PHE A 1071 8.35 -24.96 -15.42
CA PHE A 1071 8.35 -25.01 -16.88
C PHE A 1071 9.72 -25.39 -17.46
N ILE A 1072 10.83 -24.94 -16.86
CA ILE A 1072 12.18 -25.34 -17.27
C ILE A 1072 12.40 -26.84 -17.03
N ASN A 1073 11.97 -27.37 -15.89
CA ASN A 1073 12.01 -28.82 -15.63
C ASN A 1073 11.19 -29.59 -16.68
N ASP A 1074 9.97 -29.13 -17.00
CA ASP A 1074 9.11 -29.74 -18.03
C ASP A 1074 9.78 -29.72 -19.41
N LEU A 1075 10.37 -28.59 -19.82
CA LEU A 1075 11.11 -28.48 -21.09
C LEU A 1075 12.33 -29.39 -21.12
N THR A 1076 13.04 -29.53 -19.99
CA THR A 1076 14.22 -30.39 -19.91
C THR A 1076 13.84 -31.86 -19.97
N ALA A 1077 12.73 -32.25 -19.33
CA ALA A 1077 12.17 -33.57 -19.46
C ALA A 1077 11.76 -33.86 -20.93
N GLU A 1078 11.15 -32.89 -21.62
CA GLU A 1078 10.80 -32.99 -23.05
C GLU A 1078 12.04 -33.20 -23.92
N ILE A 1079 13.12 -32.42 -23.69
CA ILE A 1079 14.41 -32.57 -24.38
C ILE A 1079 14.99 -33.96 -24.13
N TYR A 1080 15.03 -34.40 -22.88
CA TYR A 1080 15.57 -35.70 -22.50
C TYR A 1080 14.81 -36.86 -23.16
N GLN A 1081 13.48 -36.79 -23.19
CA GLN A 1081 12.65 -37.79 -23.88
C GLN A 1081 12.92 -37.81 -25.39
N ASN A 1082 13.09 -36.65 -26.03
CA ASN A 1082 13.43 -36.58 -27.45
C ASN A 1082 14.79 -37.23 -27.73
N ILE A 1083 15.81 -36.96 -26.90
CA ILE A 1083 17.12 -37.62 -26.99
C ILE A 1083 16.95 -39.14 -26.88
N ILE A 1084 16.21 -39.62 -25.89
CA ILE A 1084 15.94 -41.07 -25.71
C ILE A 1084 15.25 -41.66 -26.93
N GLU A 1085 14.22 -41.01 -27.47
CA GLU A 1085 13.48 -41.51 -28.64
C GLU A 1085 14.36 -41.59 -29.89
N GLN A 1086 15.24 -40.61 -30.10
CA GLN A 1086 16.16 -40.62 -31.24
C GLN A 1086 17.24 -41.71 -31.09
N ILE A 1087 17.79 -41.87 -29.89
CA ILE A 1087 18.75 -42.94 -29.58
C ILE A 1087 18.08 -44.31 -29.77
N LYS A 1088 16.84 -44.49 -29.30
CA LYS A 1088 16.07 -45.75 -29.46
C LYS A 1088 15.78 -46.12 -30.92
N LYS A 1089 15.73 -45.14 -31.83
CA LYS A 1089 15.59 -45.40 -33.28
C LYS A 1089 16.87 -45.98 -33.90
N LEU A 1090 18.03 -45.72 -33.30
CA LEU A 1090 19.31 -46.28 -33.73
C LEU A 1090 19.54 -47.65 -33.10
N ASP A 1091 19.36 -47.75 -31.79
CA ASP A 1091 19.47 -49.00 -31.05
C ASP A 1091 18.28 -49.16 -30.11
N THR A 1092 17.44 -50.18 -30.36
CA THR A 1092 16.26 -50.46 -29.51
C THR A 1092 16.61 -51.09 -28.17
N LYS A 1093 17.85 -51.59 -28.03
CA LYS A 1093 18.35 -52.31 -26.86
C LYS A 1093 18.86 -51.36 -25.77
N ILE A 1094 19.46 -50.23 -26.15
CA ILE A 1094 19.97 -49.24 -25.18
C ILE A 1094 18.84 -48.71 -24.28
N THR A 1095 19.14 -48.61 -23.00
CA THR A 1095 18.22 -48.06 -21.99
C THR A 1095 19.01 -47.12 -21.10
N LEU A 1096 18.63 -45.85 -21.10
CA LEU A 1096 19.23 -44.77 -20.31
C LEU A 1096 18.51 -44.61 -18.96
N ALA A 1097 19.12 -43.86 -18.02
CA ALA A 1097 18.54 -43.59 -16.71
C ALA A 1097 17.19 -42.84 -16.81
N SER A 1098 16.40 -42.85 -15.72
CA SER A 1098 15.22 -41.98 -15.62
C SER A 1098 15.63 -40.51 -15.55
N PHE A 1099 14.78 -39.62 -16.06
CA PHE A 1099 14.96 -38.18 -15.83
C PHE A 1099 14.84 -37.85 -14.33
N GLU A 1100 15.67 -36.94 -13.85
CA GLU A 1100 15.60 -36.39 -12.51
C GLU A 1100 15.43 -34.88 -12.61
N ASN A 1101 14.43 -34.34 -11.89
CA ASN A 1101 14.26 -32.91 -11.73
C ASN A 1101 15.49 -32.31 -11.06
N PHE A 1102 15.83 -31.08 -11.45
CA PHE A 1102 16.93 -30.36 -10.84
C PHE A 1102 16.43 -29.13 -10.09
N SER A 1103 17.17 -28.78 -9.04
CA SER A 1103 16.85 -27.61 -8.21
C SER A 1103 17.43 -26.36 -8.84
N LEU A 1104 16.56 -25.45 -9.28
CA LEU A 1104 16.92 -24.11 -9.72
C LEU A 1104 16.96 -23.15 -8.53
N LYS A 1105 17.94 -22.23 -8.54
CA LYS A 1105 17.98 -21.12 -7.59
C LYS A 1105 17.11 -19.99 -8.13
N THR A 1106 16.10 -19.61 -7.36
CA THR A 1106 15.25 -18.45 -7.65
C THR A 1106 16.09 -17.17 -7.56
N PRO A 1107 16.02 -16.25 -8.53
CA PRO A 1107 16.74 -14.98 -8.46
C PRO A 1107 16.29 -14.13 -7.25
N GLU A 1108 17.22 -13.40 -6.65
CA GLU A 1108 16.93 -12.52 -5.51
C GLU A 1108 16.45 -11.14 -6.03
N PHE A 1109 15.14 -10.97 -6.09
CA PHE A 1109 14.52 -9.69 -6.48
C PHE A 1109 14.45 -8.72 -5.30
N LYS A 1110 14.68 -7.44 -5.58
CA LYS A 1110 14.46 -6.34 -4.63
C LYS A 1110 12.99 -5.93 -4.66
N GLN A 1111 12.47 -5.44 -3.54
CA GLN A 1111 11.11 -4.89 -3.48
C GLN A 1111 11.03 -3.63 -4.37
N ALA A 1112 9.93 -3.50 -5.11
CA ALA A 1112 9.71 -2.31 -5.92
C ALA A 1112 9.48 -1.07 -5.03
N PHE A 1113 9.69 0.11 -5.61
CA PHE A 1113 9.35 1.41 -5.01
C PHE A 1113 10.15 1.85 -3.77
N GLN A 1114 11.18 1.11 -3.34
CA GLN A 1114 12.02 1.51 -2.19
C GLN A 1114 12.75 2.85 -2.40
N ASP A 1115 13.09 3.18 -3.65
CA ASP A 1115 13.82 4.41 -4.02
C ASP A 1115 12.88 5.55 -4.48
N ILE A 1116 11.56 5.33 -4.50
CA ILE A 1116 10.59 6.33 -4.95
C ILE A 1116 10.31 7.34 -3.83
N SER A 1117 10.62 8.61 -4.11
CA SER A 1117 10.25 9.71 -3.22
C SER A 1117 8.76 10.05 -3.31
N VAL A 1118 8.13 10.24 -2.14
CA VAL A 1118 6.75 10.74 -2.01
C VAL A 1118 6.55 12.09 -2.72
N SER A 1119 7.63 12.86 -2.92
CA SER A 1119 7.58 14.14 -3.65
C SER A 1119 7.03 14.02 -5.07
N MET A 1120 7.18 12.86 -5.73
CA MET A 1120 6.62 12.60 -7.07
C MET A 1120 5.09 12.66 -7.08
N PHE A 1121 4.46 12.33 -5.96
CA PHE A 1121 3.00 12.27 -5.82
C PHE A 1121 2.41 13.56 -5.27
N GLN A 1122 3.22 14.57 -4.94
CA GLN A 1122 2.73 15.82 -4.34
C GLN A 1122 1.65 16.50 -5.19
N LYS A 1123 1.78 16.51 -6.51
CA LYS A 1123 0.75 17.08 -7.40
C LYS A 1123 -0.58 16.33 -7.36
N ALA A 1124 -0.54 15.00 -7.20
CA ALA A 1124 -1.75 14.19 -7.07
C ALA A 1124 -2.36 14.36 -5.68
N LEU A 1125 -1.54 14.34 -4.63
CA LEU A 1125 -1.97 14.53 -3.24
C LEU A 1125 -2.48 15.96 -2.97
N ALA A 1126 -1.95 16.98 -3.67
CA ALA A 1126 -2.41 18.37 -3.58
C ALA A 1126 -3.84 18.58 -4.10
N LYS A 1127 -4.41 17.60 -4.82
CA LYS A 1127 -5.84 17.62 -5.18
C LYS A 1127 -6.75 17.33 -3.98
N PHE A 1128 -6.21 16.92 -2.84
CA PHE A 1128 -6.96 16.75 -1.61
C PHE A 1128 -7.44 18.11 -1.08
N LYS A 1129 -8.75 18.29 -1.05
CA LYS A 1129 -9.39 19.53 -0.58
C LYS A 1129 -10.03 19.41 0.80
N GLY A 1130 -9.87 18.26 1.47
CA GLY A 1130 -10.49 17.97 2.77
C GLY A 1130 -11.08 16.56 2.86
N THR A 1131 -11.26 16.06 4.08
CA THR A 1131 -11.76 14.68 4.33
C THR A 1131 -13.17 14.45 3.77
N LYS A 1132 -14.05 15.44 3.87
CA LYS A 1132 -15.42 15.39 3.31
C LYS A 1132 -15.40 15.24 1.78
N ALA A 1133 -14.62 16.04 1.07
CA ALA A 1133 -14.55 15.96 -0.39
C ALA A 1133 -13.90 14.63 -0.85
N PHE A 1134 -12.87 14.19 -0.12
CA PHE A 1134 -12.15 12.95 -0.40
C PHE A 1134 -13.02 11.70 -0.25
N PHE A 1135 -13.73 11.54 0.88
CA PHE A 1135 -14.52 10.34 1.17
C PHE A 1135 -15.97 10.39 0.68
N VAL A 1136 -16.61 11.57 0.71
CA VAL A 1136 -18.06 11.71 0.42
C VAL A 1136 -18.31 12.08 -1.05
N ASN A 1137 -17.49 12.94 -1.65
CA ASN A 1137 -17.65 13.39 -3.05
C ASN A 1137 -16.87 12.53 -4.07
N ASN A 1138 -16.35 11.38 -3.62
CA ASN A 1138 -15.61 10.42 -4.45
C ASN A 1138 -14.33 10.97 -5.10
N GLU A 1139 -13.73 12.05 -4.57
CA GLU A 1139 -12.45 12.58 -5.07
C GLU A 1139 -11.29 11.61 -4.85
N LYS A 1140 -11.40 10.70 -3.87
CA LYS A 1140 -10.45 9.61 -3.65
C LYS A 1140 -10.19 8.77 -4.90
N GLU A 1141 -11.21 8.54 -5.74
CA GLU A 1141 -11.08 7.73 -6.96
C GLU A 1141 -10.22 8.42 -8.02
N LYS A 1142 -10.32 9.76 -8.12
CA LYS A 1142 -9.47 10.55 -9.01
C LYS A 1142 -8.02 10.56 -8.54
N ILE A 1143 -7.79 10.75 -7.24
CA ILE A 1143 -6.45 10.69 -6.67
C ILE A 1143 -5.86 9.30 -6.88
N ARG A 1144 -6.61 8.22 -6.62
CA ARG A 1144 -6.21 6.84 -6.91
C ARG A 1144 -5.78 6.67 -8.38
N GLU A 1145 -6.58 7.16 -9.32
CA GLU A 1145 -6.25 7.10 -10.76
C GLU A 1145 -4.99 7.88 -11.11
N ASP A 1146 -4.81 9.08 -10.53
CA ASP A 1146 -3.60 9.89 -10.71
C ASP A 1146 -2.37 9.18 -10.14
N LEU A 1147 -2.46 8.62 -8.92
CA LEU A 1147 -1.39 7.87 -8.27
C LEU A 1147 -0.99 6.65 -9.12
N LEU A 1148 -1.97 5.87 -9.59
CA LEU A 1148 -1.72 4.73 -10.46
C LEU A 1148 -1.08 5.17 -11.79
N THR A 1149 -1.50 6.30 -12.35
CA THR A 1149 -0.93 6.85 -13.59
C THR A 1149 0.53 7.25 -13.41
N ILE A 1150 0.89 7.82 -12.26
CA ILE A 1150 2.28 8.15 -11.91
C ILE A 1150 3.10 6.88 -11.66
N LEU A 1151 2.51 5.83 -11.07
CA LEU A 1151 3.19 4.57 -10.78
C LEU A 1151 3.39 3.66 -12.01
N LYS A 1152 2.52 3.75 -13.02
CA LYS A 1152 2.59 2.88 -14.22
C LYS A 1152 3.97 2.79 -14.88
N PRO A 1153 4.69 3.91 -15.14
CA PRO A 1153 6.05 3.86 -15.68
C PRO A 1153 7.02 3.10 -14.78
N GLU A 1154 6.95 3.31 -13.46
CA GLU A 1154 7.81 2.66 -12.47
C GLU A 1154 7.52 1.16 -12.36
N ILE A 1155 6.25 0.77 -12.39
CA ILE A 1155 5.82 -0.64 -12.48
C ILE A 1155 6.41 -1.27 -13.73
N LYS A 1156 6.24 -0.62 -14.89
CA LYS A 1156 6.70 -1.15 -16.17
C LYS A 1156 8.23 -1.32 -16.20
N GLN A 1157 8.97 -0.38 -15.63
CA GLN A 1157 10.42 -0.49 -15.48
C GLN A 1157 10.80 -1.66 -14.58
N TYR A 1158 10.21 -1.76 -13.39
CA TYR A 1158 10.45 -2.86 -12.46
C TYR A 1158 10.14 -4.24 -13.07
N LEU A 1159 9.04 -4.35 -13.82
CA LEU A 1159 8.67 -5.58 -14.53
C LEU A 1159 9.67 -5.94 -15.64
N GLN A 1160 10.20 -4.94 -16.35
CA GLN A 1160 11.22 -5.13 -17.37
C GLN A 1160 12.56 -5.58 -16.76
N ASP A 1161 13.01 -4.93 -15.68
CA ASP A 1161 14.24 -5.29 -14.97
C ASP A 1161 14.12 -6.72 -14.40
N SER A 1162 12.97 -7.05 -13.82
CA SER A 1162 12.67 -8.39 -13.30
C SER A 1162 12.67 -9.44 -14.41
N LYS A 1163 12.14 -9.10 -15.60
CA LYS A 1163 12.17 -9.96 -16.78
C LYS A 1163 13.60 -10.25 -17.22
N GLU A 1164 14.43 -9.22 -17.39
CA GLU A 1164 15.82 -9.36 -17.83
C GLU A 1164 16.66 -10.17 -16.83
N MET A 1165 16.40 -9.98 -15.53
CA MET A 1165 17.02 -10.77 -14.47
C MET A 1165 16.58 -12.24 -14.53
N MET A 1166 15.30 -12.53 -14.77
CA MET A 1166 14.82 -13.91 -14.97
C MET A 1166 15.42 -14.55 -16.21
N ASP A 1167 15.37 -13.85 -17.35
CA ASP A 1167 15.87 -14.35 -18.63
C ASP A 1167 17.36 -14.71 -18.52
N SER A 1168 18.19 -13.82 -17.97
CA SER A 1168 19.63 -14.09 -17.78
C SER A 1168 19.90 -15.20 -16.77
N SER A 1169 19.33 -15.10 -15.56
CA SER A 1169 19.62 -16.04 -14.48
C SER A 1169 19.16 -17.46 -14.78
N PHE A 1170 17.94 -17.63 -15.32
CA PHE A 1170 17.43 -18.95 -15.65
C PHE A 1170 18.09 -19.53 -16.90
N TYR A 1171 18.43 -18.71 -17.90
CA TYR A 1171 19.16 -19.18 -19.07
C TYR A 1171 20.54 -19.74 -18.69
N ASP A 1172 21.30 -19.02 -17.86
CA ASP A 1172 22.64 -19.45 -17.45
C ASP A 1172 22.60 -20.74 -16.62
N GLN A 1173 21.66 -20.83 -15.67
CA GLN A 1173 21.45 -22.02 -14.86
C GLN A 1173 21.01 -23.21 -15.72
N TRP A 1174 20.05 -23.00 -16.62
CA TRP A 1174 19.53 -24.07 -17.46
C TRP A 1174 20.56 -24.56 -18.47
N LYS A 1175 21.31 -23.67 -19.11
CA LYS A 1175 22.41 -24.03 -20.01
C LYS A 1175 23.46 -24.87 -19.31
N THR A 1176 23.88 -24.45 -18.11
CA THR A 1176 24.82 -25.22 -17.29
C THR A 1176 24.28 -26.62 -17.01
N TYR A 1177 22.98 -26.74 -16.73
CA TYR A 1177 22.35 -28.04 -16.51
C TYR A 1177 22.27 -28.90 -17.78
N ILE A 1178 21.93 -28.31 -18.93
CA ILE A 1178 21.93 -29.03 -20.21
C ILE A 1178 23.34 -29.54 -20.52
N ASP A 1179 24.40 -28.75 -20.31
CA ASP A 1179 25.78 -29.20 -20.51
C ASP A 1179 26.13 -30.40 -19.60
N ILE A 1180 25.62 -30.42 -18.35
CA ILE A 1180 25.77 -31.55 -17.43
C ILE A 1180 24.99 -32.77 -17.92
N LEU A 1181 23.76 -32.57 -18.38
CA LEU A 1181 22.89 -33.61 -18.91
C LEU A 1181 23.50 -34.26 -20.16
N GLU A 1182 23.98 -33.45 -21.12
CA GLU A 1182 24.64 -33.93 -22.33
C GLU A 1182 25.85 -34.79 -22.00
N LYS A 1183 26.72 -34.32 -21.09
CA LYS A 1183 27.87 -35.11 -20.61
C LYS A 1183 27.44 -36.41 -19.96
N LYS A 1184 26.43 -36.38 -19.08
CA LYS A 1184 25.91 -37.57 -18.41
C LYS A 1184 25.38 -38.60 -19.41
N VAL A 1185 24.62 -38.16 -20.42
CA VAL A 1185 24.11 -39.06 -21.46
C VAL A 1185 25.23 -39.60 -22.35
N MET A 1186 26.23 -38.78 -22.71
CA MET A 1186 27.40 -39.24 -23.47
C MET A 1186 28.20 -40.28 -22.70
N GLU A 1187 28.43 -40.06 -21.40
CA GLU A 1187 29.08 -41.02 -20.50
C GLU A 1187 28.29 -42.33 -20.41
N GLU A 1188 26.95 -42.27 -20.29
CA GLU A 1188 26.10 -43.46 -20.27
C GLU A 1188 26.15 -44.25 -21.60
N ILE A 1189 26.23 -43.56 -22.74
CA ILE A 1189 26.42 -44.22 -24.06
C ILE A 1189 27.78 -44.91 -24.12
N ASP A 1190 28.84 -44.26 -23.63
CA ASP A 1190 30.18 -44.84 -23.63
C ASP A 1190 30.26 -46.07 -22.75
N ILE A 1191 29.70 -45.99 -21.54
CA ILE A 1191 29.61 -47.13 -20.62
C ILE A 1191 28.82 -48.27 -21.26
N TYR A 1192 27.66 -47.99 -21.88
CA TYR A 1192 26.87 -49.01 -22.56
C TYR A 1192 27.68 -49.72 -23.65
N VAL A 1193 28.37 -48.97 -24.51
CA VAL A 1193 29.14 -49.52 -25.63
C VAL A 1193 30.37 -50.28 -25.13
N ASP A 1194 31.12 -49.71 -24.20
CA ASP A 1194 32.30 -50.35 -23.61
C ASP A 1194 31.93 -51.66 -22.92
N ASN A 1195 30.79 -51.70 -22.22
CA ASN A 1195 30.29 -52.93 -21.62
C ASN A 1195 29.92 -53.96 -22.71
N GLN A 1196 29.15 -53.59 -23.73
CA GLN A 1196 28.83 -54.52 -24.84
C GLN A 1196 30.10 -55.07 -25.52
N LEU A 1197 31.13 -54.22 -25.72
CA LEU A 1197 32.41 -54.61 -26.31
C LEU A 1197 33.24 -55.52 -25.39
N ALA A 1198 33.22 -55.28 -24.09
CA ALA A 1198 33.86 -56.15 -23.10
C ALA A 1198 33.19 -57.53 -23.09
N PHE A 1199 31.87 -57.57 -23.19
CA PHE A 1199 31.07 -58.80 -23.22
C PHE A 1199 31.27 -59.67 -24.46
N ILE A 1200 31.55 -59.08 -25.62
CA ILE A 1200 31.95 -59.84 -26.83
C ILE A 1200 33.20 -60.69 -26.56
N LYS A 1201 34.07 -60.25 -25.65
CA LYS A 1201 35.32 -60.94 -25.25
C LYS A 1201 35.19 -61.75 -23.96
N ASP A 1202 34.04 -61.68 -23.29
CA ASP A 1202 33.82 -62.37 -22.03
C ASP A 1202 33.66 -63.88 -22.30
N THR A 1203 34.28 -64.69 -21.43
CA THR A 1203 34.25 -66.16 -21.47
C THR A 1203 33.42 -66.75 -20.33
N ASN A 1204 32.73 -65.90 -19.57
CA ASN A 1204 31.80 -66.30 -18.53
C ASN A 1204 30.66 -67.17 -19.07
N ASP A 1205 30.15 -68.06 -18.21
CA ASP A 1205 29.13 -69.04 -18.55
C ASP A 1205 27.77 -68.37 -18.82
N ALA A 1206 27.23 -68.55 -20.02
CA ALA A 1206 25.91 -68.03 -20.44
C ALA A 1206 24.79 -68.46 -19.48
N GLU A 1207 24.98 -69.58 -18.78
CA GLU A 1207 24.06 -70.08 -17.75
C GLU A 1207 23.92 -69.10 -16.57
N THR A 1208 24.99 -68.39 -16.19
CA THR A 1208 24.99 -67.42 -15.08
C THR A 1208 24.13 -66.19 -15.42
N TYR A 1209 24.25 -65.67 -16.64
CA TYR A 1209 23.46 -64.52 -17.10
C TYR A 1209 21.98 -64.88 -17.29
N LEU A 1210 21.69 -66.11 -17.72
CA LEU A 1210 20.33 -66.61 -17.85
C LEU A 1210 19.65 -66.69 -16.47
N GLN A 1211 20.34 -67.26 -15.48
CA GLN A 1211 19.86 -67.30 -14.09
C GLN A 1211 19.66 -65.89 -13.53
N THR A 1212 20.60 -64.97 -13.76
CA THR A 1212 20.49 -63.56 -13.34
C THR A 1212 19.23 -62.90 -13.91
N LYS A 1213 18.94 -63.09 -15.20
CA LYS A 1213 17.75 -62.54 -15.87
C LYS A 1213 16.46 -63.13 -15.28
N GLU A 1214 16.41 -64.45 -15.09
CA GLU A 1214 15.25 -65.12 -14.50
C GLU A 1214 14.97 -64.60 -13.09
N MET A 1215 16.02 -64.46 -12.25
CA MET A 1215 15.89 -63.88 -10.91
C MET A 1215 15.40 -62.43 -10.93
N LEU A 1216 15.94 -61.57 -11.81
CA LEU A 1216 15.46 -60.19 -11.94
C LEU A 1216 14.00 -60.12 -12.44
N THR A 1217 13.61 -61.01 -13.36
CA THR A 1217 12.24 -61.09 -13.87
C THR A 1217 11.27 -61.57 -12.77
N GLU A 1218 11.68 -62.54 -11.96
CA GLU A 1218 10.92 -63.02 -10.80
C GLU A 1218 10.76 -61.90 -9.75
N ILE A 1219 11.83 -61.15 -9.47
CA ILE A 1219 11.78 -59.98 -8.59
C ILE A 1219 10.78 -58.94 -9.11
N LEU A 1220 10.86 -58.57 -10.39
CA LEU A 1220 9.94 -57.59 -11.00
C LEU A 1220 8.49 -58.06 -10.99
N THR A 1221 8.23 -59.31 -11.36
CA THR A 1221 6.86 -59.87 -11.33
C THR A 1221 6.32 -60.05 -9.92
N THR A 1222 7.19 -60.14 -8.90
CA THR A 1222 6.80 -60.16 -7.50
C THR A 1222 6.53 -58.76 -6.96
N ILE A 1223 7.30 -57.75 -7.40
CA ILE A 1223 7.04 -56.34 -7.10
C ILE A 1223 5.75 -55.86 -7.79
N GLU A 1224 5.38 -56.38 -8.97
CA GLU A 1224 4.16 -55.99 -9.70
C GLU A 1224 2.87 -56.70 -9.23
N LYS A 1225 2.98 -57.77 -8.44
CA LYS A 1225 1.86 -58.54 -7.89
C LYS A 1225 1.53 -58.10 -6.48
#